data_AF-A0A5J5JYB7-F1
#
_entry.id   AF-A0A5J5JYB7-F1
#
_cell.length_a   1.000
_cell.length_b   1.000
_cell.length_c   1.000
_cell.angle_alpha   90.00
_cell.angle_beta   90.00
_cell.angle_gamma   90.00
#
_symmetry.space_group_name_H-M   'P 1'
#
loop_
_entity.id
_entity.type
_entity.pdbx_description
1 polymer ?
#
loop_
_entity_poly.entity_id
_entity_poly.type
_entity_poly.pdbx_seq_one_letter_code
_entity_poly.pdbx_strand_id
1 'polypeptide(L)'
;MSRAASPPERASAPRLRPNRRQGTSHQAAVLVAALTIAAAGAALPASPASADPAPAATLVVKADQPFRPVTHVATGSLYGLADDATPSDALVKAIKPNTFVQMAVGGRQQAKGDVLVVADKAARAGAKVVNRLSDYYAGWPYQFSWSTWPTVVEQQVKAVQASGVTNMAAWELWNESDNTWLASNGTYEDFWTKTFRQVRSLDPTTPIQGPSFSDNINDMEKFLRNAVATDTVPDILAWHELINSGKIVTDLAKVNAIMKDLGISPRPISIEEYAAPSEVGIPGSLVGYIAKFERYGIHDAELAFWNGYGALGDLLTGTGGSPNGAYWLYKWYADMSGDMVTTTPPNATTGLDGAAAVPADKKQVSVVFGGGSGATAVKVDGLDKLDLGGTVHATLEYTPSYGRTNPVAGPITISDTVYKVTDGSITVPVAMSSADAYHLVISGAGTATDLENTYRITNLNSGLALDTHDAGTSAGTLVNQATAAGGTTQRWKLVSTGSGLYKVVNAAGGLVLGVKDASSGNGASAVVETDTGGNTQLWQVVPDGKGHNQLVNYGTGLVLAVDGMSKDPGAQVVQWNDTTVTSSGIGGTRVAGKLGKAVALSGTNQYVNVPRGAVSGVTGDFTVSTWVNPAKNSTWSRVFDFGTGTSAYMFLTLNKNTGLRFAITTSGAGGEQQISSTTTLPLNTWSLVTVTVSGTTGTLYVNDQVVGTNPGVTRRPANLGATTQNWIGRSQYGGDPYLAAAVDDFNVYGRALTASEVAALAAGQAGAGDVLRYTFDENGGTAVADSSGNGRNATLVASPAPATSDASVPDHFWTLAPYLTIKHVSVTDGASVSGTPTFTVDLGGEASDVAHTTIALVRDGVALTDNTKAPGSHDDGLHPDLVVDTTAYPNGTYQLRIDAVGTNGLTTEQTVSIVIDNPPAWAASTIYHTGDQVTYQGTVWLNSWYSRNQIPGNPYGAWQQIVSTADGTPVWTPSRIFLTGDRAEYQGVVYQAKWYSRNQAPGDPNGPWKRV
;
A
#
# COMPACT_ATOMS: atom_id res chain seq x y z
N MET A 1 10.70 69.62 -37.08
CA MET A 1 11.16 69.87 -38.47
C MET A 1 10.75 68.68 -39.32
N SER A 2 10.26 68.91 -40.56
CA SER A 2 9.71 67.92 -41.54
C SER A 2 8.56 67.03 -41.03
N ARG A 3 7.30 67.02 -41.54
CA ARG A 3 6.74 66.90 -42.93
C ARG A 3 7.22 65.61 -43.63
N ALA A 4 6.41 64.78 -44.32
CA ALA A 4 5.03 64.85 -44.86
C ALA A 4 4.50 63.40 -45.12
N ALA A 5 3.23 63.05 -45.42
CA ALA A 5 1.89 63.69 -45.33
C ALA A 5 0.77 62.61 -45.61
N SER A 6 -0.51 63.00 -45.57
CA SER A 6 -1.73 62.19 -45.89
C SER A 6 -2.23 62.46 -47.34
N PRO A 7 -3.46 62.08 -47.81
CA PRO A 7 -4.55 61.21 -47.31
C PRO A 7 -4.86 60.09 -48.39
N PRO A 8 -6.08 59.75 -48.91
CA PRO A 8 -7.50 59.83 -48.44
C PRO A 8 -8.42 58.58 -48.70
N GLU A 9 -9.50 58.48 -47.89
CA GLU A 9 -10.87 57.97 -48.24
C GLU A 9 -11.10 56.50 -48.73
N ARG A 10 -12.28 55.84 -48.59
CA ARG A 10 -13.68 56.34 -48.45
C ARG A 10 -14.66 55.33 -47.77
N ALA A 11 -15.85 55.84 -47.42
CA ALA A 11 -17.02 55.22 -46.76
C ALA A 11 -17.61 53.94 -47.42
N SER A 12 -18.48 53.14 -46.77
CA SER A 12 -19.95 53.42 -46.69
C SER A 12 -20.72 52.49 -45.71
N ALA A 13 -21.90 52.90 -45.24
CA ALA A 13 -22.83 52.13 -44.39
C ALA A 13 -24.28 52.19 -44.92
N PRO A 14 -25.17 51.24 -44.53
CA PRO A 14 -26.46 51.58 -43.88
C PRO A 14 -26.79 50.65 -42.67
N ARG A 15 -27.40 51.10 -41.55
CA ARG A 15 -28.86 51.38 -41.31
C ARG A 15 -29.76 50.16 -41.63
N LEU A 16 -30.68 49.65 -40.78
CA LEU A 16 -31.44 50.21 -39.64
C LEU A 16 -31.92 49.14 -38.59
N ARG A 17 -32.53 49.61 -37.49
CA ARG A 17 -33.04 48.90 -36.26
C ARG A 17 -34.50 48.38 -36.44
N PRO A 18 -35.07 47.43 -35.61
CA PRO A 18 -35.40 47.71 -34.19
C PRO A 18 -35.56 46.57 -33.12
N ASN A 19 -35.34 46.99 -31.85
CA ASN A 19 -36.04 46.66 -30.58
C ASN A 19 -36.01 45.29 -29.83
N ARG A 20 -35.54 45.41 -28.57
CA ARG A 20 -35.93 44.70 -27.31
C ARG A 20 -35.56 43.19 -27.19
N ARG A 21 -35.19 42.65 -26.02
CA ARG A 21 -35.18 43.13 -24.61
C ARG A 21 -34.23 42.27 -23.75
N GLN A 22 -33.57 42.87 -22.74
CA GLN A 22 -32.96 42.23 -21.52
C GLN A 22 -31.85 41.17 -21.74
N GLY A 23 -30.83 41.05 -20.88
CA GLY A 23 -30.48 41.86 -19.71
C GLY A 23 -29.19 41.40 -19.00
N THR A 24 -28.81 42.18 -17.97
CA THR A 24 -27.78 41.93 -16.92
C THR A 24 -26.30 41.86 -17.32
N SER A 25 -25.53 42.64 -16.55
CA SER A 25 -24.09 42.92 -16.62
C SER A 25 -23.32 42.17 -15.53
N HIS A 26 -21.99 42.13 -15.61
CA HIS A 26 -21.12 42.84 -14.63
C HIS A 26 -19.71 43.07 -15.23
N GLN A 27 -19.11 44.22 -14.90
CA GLN A 27 -17.80 44.65 -15.40
C GLN A 27 -16.72 44.45 -14.33
N ALA A 28 -15.49 44.21 -14.79
CA ALA A 28 -14.28 44.32 -13.96
C ALA A 28 -13.78 45.77 -13.91
N ALA A 29 -13.11 46.15 -12.81
CA ALA A 29 -12.28 47.34 -12.73
C ALA A 29 -11.08 47.09 -11.81
N VAL A 30 -9.89 47.46 -12.27
CA VAL A 30 -8.60 47.37 -11.55
C VAL A 30 -8.29 48.74 -10.94
N LEU A 31 -7.68 48.77 -9.75
CA LEU A 31 -6.96 49.96 -9.28
C LEU A 31 -5.67 49.55 -8.52
N VAL A 32 -4.61 50.33 -8.72
CA VAL A 32 -3.28 50.15 -8.10
C VAL A 32 -3.05 51.27 -7.10
N ALA A 33 -2.47 50.96 -5.93
CA ALA A 33 -1.90 51.93 -5.00
C ALA A 33 -0.65 51.35 -4.33
N ALA A 34 0.36 52.20 -4.06
CA ALA A 34 1.70 51.80 -3.63
C ALA A 34 1.97 51.98 -2.12
N LEU A 35 3.08 51.39 -1.65
CA LEU A 35 3.46 51.24 -0.25
C LEU A 35 3.68 52.55 0.53
N THR A 36 3.48 52.48 1.84
CA THR A 36 4.43 53.03 2.84
C THR A 36 4.62 52.02 3.99
N ILE A 37 5.83 51.97 4.55
CA ILE A 37 6.25 51.00 5.57
C ILE A 37 6.25 51.68 6.95
N ALA A 38 5.70 51.01 7.97
CA ALA A 38 5.98 51.29 9.37
C ALA A 38 6.12 49.96 10.13
N ALA A 39 7.32 49.70 10.65
CA ALA A 39 7.60 48.46 11.38
C ALA A 39 7.26 48.62 12.87
N ALA A 40 6.44 47.72 13.39
CA ALA A 40 6.26 47.49 14.82
C ALA A 40 6.22 45.98 15.05
N GLY A 41 7.10 45.48 15.92
CA GLY A 41 7.23 44.04 16.16
C GLY A 41 6.02 43.47 16.88
N ALA A 42 5.17 42.73 16.16
CA ALA A 42 4.23 41.79 16.75
C ALA A 42 4.85 40.40 16.70
N ALA A 43 4.88 39.70 17.85
CA ALA A 43 5.19 38.28 17.86
C ALA A 43 4.15 37.57 16.99
N LEU A 44 4.62 36.82 15.98
CA LEU A 44 3.73 36.01 15.15
C LEU A 44 3.03 34.98 16.05
N PRO A 45 1.69 34.84 15.98
CA PRO A 45 1.03 33.72 16.64
C PRO A 45 1.59 32.44 16.02
N ALA A 46 1.84 31.42 16.85
CA ALA A 46 2.13 30.09 16.35
C ALA A 46 0.98 29.67 15.42
N SER A 47 1.32 29.18 14.22
CA SER A 47 0.34 28.63 13.29
C SER A 47 -0.53 27.60 14.03
N PRO A 48 -1.86 27.60 13.84
CA PRO A 48 -2.68 26.52 14.36
C PRO A 48 -2.14 25.20 13.83
N ALA A 49 -2.14 24.15 14.66
CA ALA A 49 -1.81 22.81 14.22
C ALA A 49 -2.64 22.49 12.97
N SER A 50 -1.98 22.08 11.88
CA SER A 50 -2.68 21.67 10.67
C SER A 50 -3.67 20.57 11.03
N ALA A 51 -4.87 20.63 10.48
CA ALA A 51 -5.71 19.44 10.44
C ALA A 51 -4.94 18.32 9.73
N ASP A 52 -5.08 17.08 10.21
CA ASP A 52 -4.49 15.91 9.53
C ASP A 52 -4.95 15.91 8.06
N PRO A 53 -4.06 15.62 7.10
CA PRO A 53 -4.37 15.67 5.67
C PRO A 53 -5.34 14.53 5.28
N ALA A 54 -6.64 14.75 5.46
CA ALA A 54 -7.67 13.77 5.12
C ALA A 54 -7.76 13.56 3.59
N PRO A 55 -7.50 12.35 3.09
CA PRO A 55 -7.55 12.05 1.66
C PRO A 55 -8.98 11.70 1.22
N ALA A 56 -9.20 11.70 -0.09
CA ALA A 56 -10.53 11.47 -0.67
C ALA A 56 -11.15 10.09 -0.36
N ALA A 57 -10.32 9.09 -0.02
CA ALA A 57 -10.75 7.79 0.47
C ALA A 57 -10.45 7.66 1.97
N THR A 58 -11.50 7.61 2.81
CA THR A 58 -11.37 7.39 4.25
C THR A 58 -12.32 6.28 4.71
N LEU A 59 -11.78 5.22 5.32
CA LEU A 59 -12.58 4.23 6.06
C LEU A 59 -12.91 4.81 7.44
N VAL A 60 -14.19 4.87 7.79
CA VAL A 60 -14.63 5.35 9.12
C VAL A 60 -14.98 4.17 10.01
N VAL A 61 -14.40 4.12 11.21
CA VAL A 61 -14.69 3.13 12.26
C VAL A 61 -15.39 3.84 13.42
N LYS A 62 -16.49 3.28 13.92
CA LYS A 62 -17.23 3.76 15.10
C LYS A 62 -17.00 2.79 16.25
N ALA A 63 -15.92 2.97 17.00
CA ALA A 63 -15.47 2.04 18.03
C ALA A 63 -16.43 1.95 19.23
N ASP A 64 -17.34 2.91 19.37
CA ASP A 64 -18.41 2.94 20.37
C ASP A 64 -19.74 2.31 19.89
N GLN A 65 -19.81 1.79 18.65
CA GLN A 65 -21.01 1.22 18.03
C GLN A 65 -20.84 -0.27 17.69
N PRO A 66 -20.82 -1.16 18.70
CA PRO A 66 -20.84 -2.60 18.50
C PRO A 66 -22.18 -3.05 17.89
N PHE A 67 -22.14 -4.06 17.02
CA PHE A 67 -23.34 -4.56 16.34
C PHE A 67 -23.51 -6.10 16.37
N ARG A 68 -22.43 -6.86 16.61
CA ARG A 68 -22.46 -8.32 16.88
C ARG A 68 -21.20 -8.74 17.64
N PRO A 69 -21.21 -9.86 18.39
CA PRO A 69 -19.99 -10.49 18.87
C PRO A 69 -19.06 -10.88 17.72
N VAL A 70 -17.75 -10.90 17.96
CA VAL A 70 -16.78 -11.49 17.02
C VAL A 70 -17.02 -12.99 16.93
N THR A 71 -17.31 -13.50 15.73
CA THR A 71 -17.54 -14.95 15.49
C THR A 71 -16.63 -15.56 14.42
N HIS A 72 -15.67 -14.79 13.89
CA HIS A 72 -14.75 -15.25 12.84
C HIS A 72 -15.48 -15.84 11.61
N VAL A 73 -16.63 -15.24 11.23
CA VAL A 73 -17.56 -15.73 10.20
C VAL A 73 -16.87 -16.12 8.90
N ALA A 74 -15.90 -15.32 8.45
CA ALA A 74 -15.22 -15.50 7.18
C ALA A 74 -14.12 -16.59 7.23
N THR A 75 -13.71 -17.05 8.42
CA THR A 75 -12.66 -18.06 8.54
C THR A 75 -13.23 -19.46 8.35
N GLY A 76 -13.56 -19.79 7.10
CA GLY A 76 -13.82 -21.14 6.65
C GLY A 76 -13.10 -21.43 5.34
N SER A 77 -13.08 -22.69 4.93
CA SER A 77 -12.66 -23.05 3.57
C SER A 77 -13.21 -24.40 3.13
N LEU A 78 -13.57 -24.47 1.86
CA LEU A 78 -13.86 -25.74 1.20
C LEU A 78 -12.55 -26.52 0.98
N TYR A 79 -12.54 -27.82 1.29
CA TYR A 79 -11.35 -28.68 1.18
C TYR A 79 -10.11 -28.17 1.95
N GLY A 80 -10.30 -27.29 2.95
CA GLY A 80 -9.21 -26.62 3.66
C GLY A 80 -8.25 -27.55 4.41
N LEU A 81 -8.73 -28.74 4.79
CA LEU A 81 -7.98 -29.82 5.44
C LEU A 81 -7.93 -31.04 4.51
N ALA A 82 -6.77 -31.71 4.40
CA ALA A 82 -6.62 -32.87 3.51
C ALA A 82 -6.76 -34.22 4.26
N ASP A 83 -6.20 -34.26 5.47
CA ASP A 83 -6.22 -35.39 6.41
C ASP A 83 -5.89 -34.87 7.83
N ASP A 84 -5.85 -35.77 8.82
CA ASP A 84 -5.60 -35.42 10.23
C ASP A 84 -4.28 -34.67 10.49
N ALA A 85 -3.27 -34.84 9.62
CA ALA A 85 -1.98 -34.18 9.74
C ALA A 85 -1.87 -32.86 8.97
N THR A 86 -2.67 -32.65 7.92
CA THR A 86 -2.38 -31.67 6.87
C THR A 86 -3.52 -30.65 6.67
N PRO A 87 -3.28 -29.33 6.85
CA PRO A 87 -2.04 -28.68 7.30
C PRO A 87 -1.75 -28.88 8.80
N SER A 88 -0.61 -28.41 9.30
CA SER A 88 -0.27 -28.61 10.72
C SER A 88 -1.30 -27.98 11.67
N ASP A 89 -1.55 -28.63 12.81
CA ASP A 89 -2.51 -28.14 13.82
C ASP A 89 -2.25 -26.69 14.26
N ALA A 90 -0.99 -26.26 14.29
CA ALA A 90 -0.60 -24.89 14.65
C ALA A 90 -1.12 -23.86 13.64
N LEU A 91 -1.03 -24.16 12.34
CA LEU A 91 -1.54 -23.29 11.28
C LEU A 91 -3.08 -23.20 11.32
N VAL A 92 -3.75 -24.34 11.50
CA VAL A 92 -5.23 -24.38 11.56
C VAL A 92 -5.75 -23.65 12.80
N LYS A 93 -5.18 -23.88 13.99
CA LYS A 93 -5.59 -23.22 15.24
C LYS A 93 -5.40 -21.71 15.21
N ALA A 94 -4.33 -21.23 14.56
CA ALA A 94 -3.96 -19.82 14.58
C ALA A 94 -4.99 -18.91 13.90
N ILE A 95 -5.70 -19.38 12.87
CA ILE A 95 -6.73 -18.61 12.16
C ILE A 95 -8.13 -18.69 12.78
N LYS A 96 -8.33 -19.47 13.85
CA LYS A 96 -9.65 -19.72 14.51
C LYS A 96 -10.80 -20.01 13.52
N PRO A 97 -10.74 -21.14 12.79
CA PRO A 97 -11.76 -21.46 11.80
C PRO A 97 -13.12 -21.75 12.45
N ASN A 98 -14.18 -21.27 11.81
CA ASN A 98 -15.57 -21.51 12.19
C ASN A 98 -16.04 -22.87 11.64
N THR A 99 -15.92 -23.05 10.32
CA THR A 99 -16.46 -24.21 9.59
C THR A 99 -15.52 -24.62 8.44
N PHE A 100 -15.48 -25.91 8.11
CA PHE A 100 -14.90 -26.42 6.86
C PHE A 100 -15.94 -27.25 6.10
N VAL A 101 -16.19 -26.92 4.83
CA VAL A 101 -16.96 -27.78 3.93
C VAL A 101 -16.03 -28.87 3.38
N GLN A 102 -16.46 -30.13 3.46
CA GLN A 102 -15.62 -31.30 3.20
C GLN A 102 -16.37 -32.42 2.49
N MET A 103 -15.60 -33.30 1.85
CA MET A 103 -16.11 -34.42 1.06
C MET A 103 -16.87 -35.43 1.92
N ALA A 104 -17.98 -35.94 1.39
CA ALA A 104 -18.67 -37.10 1.92
C ALA A 104 -17.74 -38.31 2.19
N VAL A 105 -18.12 -39.14 3.15
CA VAL A 105 -17.35 -40.31 3.60
C VAL A 105 -17.12 -41.28 2.45
N GLY A 106 -15.87 -41.61 2.17
CA GLY A 106 -15.49 -42.43 1.02
C GLY A 106 -15.82 -41.80 -0.34
N GLY A 107 -15.93 -40.47 -0.38
CA GLY A 107 -16.22 -39.72 -1.60
C GLY A 107 -15.11 -39.77 -2.64
N ARG A 108 -15.43 -39.29 -3.84
CA ARG A 108 -14.63 -39.52 -5.05
C ARG A 108 -14.46 -38.27 -5.92
N GLN A 109 -15.00 -37.13 -5.51
CA GLN A 109 -14.80 -35.88 -6.23
C GLN A 109 -13.37 -35.37 -6.11
N GLN A 110 -12.75 -35.56 -4.94
CA GLN A 110 -11.35 -35.24 -4.68
C GLN A 110 -10.60 -36.44 -4.09
N ALA A 111 -9.27 -36.38 -4.11
CA ALA A 111 -8.41 -37.45 -3.59
C ALA A 111 -8.26 -37.44 -2.05
N LYS A 112 -8.69 -36.36 -1.39
CA LYS A 112 -8.48 -36.03 0.03
C LYS A 112 -9.62 -35.14 0.54
N GLY A 113 -9.66 -34.88 1.85
CA GLY A 113 -10.73 -34.08 2.47
C GLY A 113 -11.98 -34.87 2.85
N ASP A 114 -11.86 -36.18 3.11
CA ASP A 114 -12.95 -36.97 3.69
C ASP A 114 -13.34 -36.41 5.07
N VAL A 115 -14.61 -36.05 5.23
CA VAL A 115 -15.15 -35.36 6.40
C VAL A 115 -14.87 -36.10 7.72
N LEU A 116 -14.91 -37.43 7.75
CA LEU A 116 -14.62 -38.19 8.98
C LEU A 116 -13.12 -38.34 9.25
N VAL A 117 -12.27 -38.23 8.22
CA VAL A 117 -10.82 -38.20 8.40
C VAL A 117 -10.35 -36.86 8.98
N VAL A 118 -11.08 -35.77 8.73
CA VAL A 118 -10.69 -34.41 9.18
C VAL A 118 -11.53 -33.85 10.35
N ALA A 119 -12.62 -34.51 10.75
CA ALA A 119 -13.53 -34.03 11.80
C ALA A 119 -12.80 -33.75 13.13
N ASP A 120 -11.98 -34.70 13.61
CA ASP A 120 -11.19 -34.55 14.84
C ASP A 120 -10.19 -33.39 14.74
N LYS A 121 -9.60 -33.18 13.56
CA LYS A 121 -8.68 -32.08 13.31
C LYS A 121 -9.38 -30.72 13.38
N ALA A 122 -10.55 -30.60 12.75
CA ALA A 122 -11.39 -29.41 12.86
C ALA A 122 -11.77 -29.16 14.33
N ALA A 123 -12.20 -30.21 15.06
CA ALA A 123 -12.54 -30.11 16.48
C ALA A 123 -11.37 -29.65 17.35
N ARG A 124 -10.14 -30.13 17.09
CA ARG A 124 -8.92 -29.65 17.78
C ARG A 124 -8.64 -28.16 17.54
N ALA A 125 -9.12 -27.59 16.42
CA ALA A 125 -9.02 -26.17 16.12
C ALA A 125 -10.24 -25.34 16.59
N GLY A 126 -11.26 -25.98 17.17
CA GLY A 126 -12.54 -25.33 17.56
C GLY A 126 -13.56 -25.24 16.42
N ALA A 127 -13.25 -25.75 15.23
CA ALA A 127 -14.08 -25.68 14.04
C ALA A 127 -15.08 -26.84 13.92
N LYS A 128 -16.15 -26.58 13.17
CA LYS A 128 -17.12 -27.57 12.72
C LYS A 128 -16.79 -28.06 11.30
N VAL A 129 -17.48 -29.11 10.87
CA VAL A 129 -17.41 -29.62 9.49
C VAL A 129 -18.80 -29.74 8.86
N VAL A 130 -18.91 -29.42 7.58
CA VAL A 130 -20.10 -29.71 6.74
C VAL A 130 -19.79 -30.90 5.86
N ASN A 131 -20.73 -31.84 5.77
CA ASN A 131 -20.64 -32.99 4.85
C ASN A 131 -21.36 -32.66 3.53
N ARG A 132 -20.58 -32.43 2.46
CA ARG A 132 -21.05 -32.19 1.09
C ARG A 132 -21.38 -33.50 0.40
N LEU A 133 -22.66 -33.88 0.41
CA LEU A 133 -23.13 -35.20 -0.02
C LEU A 133 -22.94 -35.47 -1.53
N SER A 134 -22.97 -34.44 -2.38
CA SER A 134 -22.71 -34.57 -3.83
C SER A 134 -21.35 -35.15 -4.15
N ASP A 135 -20.34 -34.84 -3.34
CA ASP A 135 -18.94 -35.19 -3.58
C ASP A 135 -18.63 -36.67 -3.31
N TYR A 136 -19.64 -37.44 -2.89
CA TYR A 136 -19.64 -38.90 -2.99
C TYR A 136 -19.48 -39.40 -4.44
N TYR A 137 -20.02 -38.65 -5.41
CA TYR A 137 -19.84 -38.90 -6.83
C TYR A 137 -18.58 -38.20 -7.35
N ALA A 138 -17.99 -38.77 -8.40
CA ALA A 138 -16.94 -38.11 -9.18
C ALA A 138 -17.55 -37.36 -10.38
N GLY A 139 -16.81 -36.38 -10.88
CA GLY A 139 -17.09 -35.67 -12.12
C GLY A 139 -17.71 -34.29 -11.92
N TRP A 140 -17.61 -33.45 -12.96
CA TRP A 140 -18.25 -32.15 -13.01
C TRP A 140 -18.89 -31.96 -14.40
N PRO A 141 -20.23 -31.98 -14.52
CA PRO A 141 -21.23 -32.30 -13.49
C PRO A 141 -21.09 -33.68 -12.82
N TYR A 142 -21.61 -33.81 -11.60
CA TYR A 142 -21.57 -35.03 -10.80
C TYR A 142 -22.26 -36.22 -11.48
N GLN A 143 -21.66 -37.42 -11.39
CA GLN A 143 -22.19 -38.67 -11.96
C GLN A 143 -23.35 -39.27 -11.12
N PHE A 144 -24.43 -38.51 -10.96
CA PHE A 144 -25.61 -38.86 -10.19
C PHE A 144 -26.36 -40.10 -10.71
N SER A 145 -26.95 -40.90 -9.80
CA SER A 145 -27.97 -41.89 -10.14
C SER A 145 -29.01 -42.09 -9.04
N TRP A 146 -30.29 -42.05 -9.42
CA TRP A 146 -31.43 -42.36 -8.54
C TRP A 146 -31.42 -43.79 -7.99
N SER A 147 -30.78 -44.75 -8.68
CA SER A 147 -30.69 -46.13 -8.20
C SER A 147 -29.68 -46.33 -7.05
N THR A 148 -28.76 -45.37 -6.86
CA THR A 148 -27.73 -45.42 -5.82
C THR A 148 -27.95 -44.38 -4.72
N TRP A 149 -28.48 -43.21 -5.07
CA TRP A 149 -28.53 -42.06 -4.16
C TRP A 149 -29.19 -42.33 -2.79
N PRO A 150 -30.36 -42.99 -2.67
CA PRO A 150 -30.95 -43.25 -1.35
C PRO A 150 -30.03 -44.09 -0.45
N THR A 151 -29.35 -45.08 -1.01
CA THR A 151 -28.39 -45.91 -0.27
C THR A 151 -27.16 -45.10 0.15
N VAL A 152 -26.70 -44.16 -0.68
CA VAL A 152 -25.60 -43.24 -0.35
C VAL A 152 -25.98 -42.38 0.85
N VAL A 153 -27.12 -41.70 0.80
CA VAL A 153 -27.62 -40.85 1.91
C VAL A 153 -27.72 -41.65 3.21
N GLU A 154 -28.26 -42.87 3.16
CA GLU A 154 -28.36 -43.76 4.33
C GLU A 154 -26.98 -44.15 4.88
N GLN A 155 -26.02 -44.48 4.01
CA GLN A 155 -24.65 -44.82 4.41
C GLN A 155 -23.90 -43.63 5.02
N GLN A 156 -24.06 -42.42 4.47
CA GLN A 156 -23.42 -41.20 4.97
C GLN A 156 -23.91 -40.86 6.39
N VAL A 157 -25.23 -40.82 6.60
CA VAL A 157 -25.80 -40.52 7.93
C VAL A 157 -25.39 -41.58 8.95
N LYS A 158 -25.46 -42.88 8.59
CA LYS A 158 -25.03 -43.96 9.49
C LYS A 158 -23.54 -43.94 9.80
N ALA A 159 -22.69 -43.59 8.84
CA ALA A 159 -21.24 -43.49 9.07
C ALA A 159 -20.90 -42.36 10.07
N VAL A 160 -21.53 -41.19 9.91
CA VAL A 160 -21.36 -40.07 10.87
C VAL A 160 -21.89 -40.44 12.25
N GLN A 161 -23.09 -41.02 12.35
CA GLN A 161 -23.65 -41.48 13.63
C GLN A 161 -22.77 -42.54 14.31
N ALA A 162 -22.20 -43.48 13.55
CA ALA A 162 -21.33 -44.53 14.08
C ALA A 162 -19.91 -44.04 14.48
N SER A 163 -19.44 -42.95 13.89
CA SER A 163 -18.13 -42.36 14.21
C SER A 163 -18.09 -41.66 15.58
N GLY A 164 -19.24 -41.21 16.09
CA GLY A 164 -19.32 -40.41 17.31
C GLY A 164 -18.86 -38.96 17.16
N VAL A 165 -18.61 -38.48 15.93
CA VAL A 165 -18.28 -37.08 15.63
C VAL A 165 -19.40 -36.14 16.09
N THR A 166 -19.04 -35.11 16.86
CA THR A 166 -19.99 -34.17 17.49
C THR A 166 -19.93 -32.75 16.93
N ASN A 167 -18.95 -32.42 16.08
CA ASN A 167 -18.78 -31.10 15.45
C ASN A 167 -19.30 -31.04 14.00
N MET A 168 -20.29 -31.87 13.64
CA MET A 168 -20.99 -31.75 12.36
C MET A 168 -21.87 -30.50 12.38
N ALA A 169 -21.59 -29.54 11.49
CA ALA A 169 -22.37 -28.31 11.34
C ALA A 169 -23.68 -28.57 10.59
N ALA A 170 -23.60 -29.25 9.44
CA ALA A 170 -24.74 -29.49 8.57
C ALA A 170 -24.50 -30.62 7.57
N TRP A 171 -25.61 -31.07 6.98
CA TRP A 171 -25.67 -31.84 5.74
C TRP A 171 -25.90 -30.89 4.57
N GLU A 172 -24.92 -30.73 3.68
CA GLU A 172 -25.10 -30.04 2.39
C GLU A 172 -25.52 -31.10 1.35
N LEU A 173 -26.74 -30.96 0.81
CA LEU A 173 -27.34 -32.04 0.01
C LEU A 173 -26.76 -32.15 -1.40
N TRP A 174 -26.33 -31.04 -1.97
CA TRP A 174 -25.85 -30.92 -3.34
C TRP A 174 -25.09 -29.62 -3.53
N ASN A 175 -24.19 -29.56 -4.51
CA ASN A 175 -23.38 -28.38 -4.81
C ASN A 175 -23.59 -27.86 -6.24
N GLU A 176 -23.63 -26.54 -6.42
CA GLU A 176 -23.88 -25.78 -7.64
C GLU A 176 -24.97 -26.37 -8.54
N SER A 177 -26.18 -26.54 -8.01
CA SER A 177 -27.27 -27.21 -8.74
C SER A 177 -27.63 -26.55 -10.09
N ASP A 178 -27.44 -25.24 -10.22
CA ASP A 178 -27.61 -24.47 -11.45
C ASP A 178 -26.56 -24.80 -12.55
N ASN A 179 -25.39 -25.31 -12.17
CA ASN A 179 -24.34 -25.76 -13.09
C ASN A 179 -24.26 -27.29 -13.23
N THR A 180 -24.58 -28.04 -12.17
CA THR A 180 -24.30 -29.49 -12.06
C THR A 180 -25.56 -30.37 -12.10
N TRP A 181 -26.77 -29.82 -11.94
CA TRP A 181 -27.98 -30.62 -12.01
C TRP A 181 -28.44 -30.84 -13.46
N LEU A 182 -28.22 -32.05 -13.98
CA LEU A 182 -28.62 -32.41 -15.34
C LEU A 182 -30.13 -32.63 -15.44
N ALA A 183 -30.76 -32.07 -16.48
CA ALA A 183 -32.20 -32.26 -16.75
C ALA A 183 -32.62 -33.74 -16.91
N SER A 184 -31.70 -34.63 -17.26
CA SER A 184 -31.90 -36.09 -17.27
C SER A 184 -32.22 -36.69 -15.89
N ASN A 185 -31.88 -35.99 -14.81
CA ASN A 185 -32.05 -36.44 -13.43
C ASN A 185 -33.45 -36.11 -12.88
N GLY A 186 -34.27 -35.37 -13.64
CA GLY A 186 -35.53 -34.78 -13.18
C GLY A 186 -35.34 -33.33 -12.72
N THR A 187 -36.31 -32.77 -11.99
CA THR A 187 -36.17 -31.42 -11.42
C THR A 187 -35.26 -31.43 -10.18
N TYR A 188 -34.55 -30.34 -9.92
CA TYR A 188 -33.76 -30.20 -8.70
C TYR A 188 -34.68 -30.09 -7.46
N GLU A 189 -35.86 -29.50 -7.62
CA GLU A 189 -36.90 -29.42 -6.59
C GLU A 189 -37.38 -30.81 -6.12
N ASP A 190 -37.62 -31.74 -7.05
CA ASP A 190 -37.94 -33.14 -6.73
C ASP A 190 -36.79 -33.82 -5.99
N PHE A 191 -35.54 -33.54 -6.38
CA PHE A 191 -34.35 -34.08 -5.73
C PHE A 191 -34.22 -33.59 -4.29
N TRP A 192 -34.31 -32.27 -4.09
CA TRP A 192 -34.23 -31.63 -2.79
C TRP A 192 -35.30 -32.19 -1.86
N THR A 193 -36.56 -32.19 -2.31
CA THR A 193 -37.72 -32.65 -1.51
C THR A 193 -37.56 -34.10 -1.03
N LYS A 194 -37.06 -35.00 -1.89
CA LYS A 194 -36.83 -36.40 -1.55
C LYS A 194 -35.64 -36.57 -0.60
N THR A 195 -34.53 -35.92 -0.90
CA THR A 195 -33.27 -36.05 -0.14
C THR A 195 -33.40 -35.43 1.25
N PHE A 196 -33.98 -34.23 1.36
CA PHE A 196 -34.24 -33.55 2.63
C PHE A 196 -35.06 -34.43 3.59
N ARG A 197 -36.18 -34.99 3.09
CA ARG A 197 -37.05 -35.88 3.87
C ARG A 197 -36.36 -37.18 4.27
N GLN A 198 -35.46 -37.70 3.44
CA GLN A 198 -34.67 -38.87 3.78
C GLN A 198 -33.62 -38.56 4.87
N VAL A 199 -32.88 -37.45 4.74
CA VAL A 199 -31.92 -37.04 5.78
C VAL A 199 -32.65 -36.79 7.09
N ARG A 200 -33.78 -36.05 7.08
CA ARG A 200 -34.60 -35.80 8.28
C ARG A 200 -35.17 -37.05 8.95
N SER A 201 -35.42 -38.13 8.20
CA SER A 201 -35.91 -39.39 8.78
C SER A 201 -34.81 -40.24 9.43
N LEU A 202 -33.54 -40.01 9.05
CA LEU A 202 -32.35 -40.70 9.57
C LEU A 202 -31.63 -39.88 10.65
N ASP A 203 -31.64 -38.55 10.52
CA ASP A 203 -31.08 -37.56 11.42
C ASP A 203 -32.06 -36.39 11.58
N PRO A 204 -32.86 -36.38 12.66
CA PRO A 204 -33.85 -35.34 12.90
C PRO A 204 -33.26 -34.04 13.47
N THR A 205 -31.95 -33.97 13.71
CA THR A 205 -31.31 -32.94 14.55
C THR A 205 -30.23 -32.11 13.87
N THR A 206 -29.35 -32.71 13.06
CA THR A 206 -28.27 -31.96 12.40
C THR A 206 -28.87 -31.05 11.33
N PRO A 207 -28.51 -29.76 11.24
CA PRO A 207 -28.98 -28.85 10.19
C PRO A 207 -28.82 -29.41 8.77
N ILE A 208 -29.73 -29.03 7.87
CA ILE A 208 -29.57 -29.25 6.43
C ILE A 208 -29.37 -27.89 5.76
N GLN A 209 -28.34 -27.78 4.94
CA GLN A 209 -28.00 -26.57 4.19
C GLN A 209 -28.13 -26.76 2.68
N GLY A 210 -28.37 -25.64 2.00
CA GLY A 210 -28.62 -25.55 0.56
C GLY A 210 -29.46 -24.32 0.21
N PRO A 211 -29.82 -24.09 -1.07
CA PRO A 211 -29.70 -24.99 -2.21
C PRO A 211 -28.31 -25.09 -2.84
N SER A 212 -27.34 -24.30 -2.35
CA SER A 212 -25.95 -24.30 -2.82
C SER A 212 -25.90 -23.98 -4.31
N PHE A 213 -26.55 -22.88 -4.71
CA PHE A 213 -26.34 -22.33 -6.05
C PHE A 213 -24.91 -21.78 -6.15
N SER A 214 -24.38 -21.79 -7.38
CA SER A 214 -23.20 -21.00 -7.71
C SER A 214 -23.46 -19.50 -7.53
N ASP A 215 -22.59 -18.65 -8.06
CA ASP A 215 -22.80 -17.20 -8.08
C ASP A 215 -24.15 -16.77 -8.72
N ASN A 216 -24.79 -17.64 -9.52
CA ASN A 216 -26.07 -17.39 -10.18
C ASN A 216 -27.31 -17.80 -9.33
N ILE A 217 -27.70 -16.96 -8.35
CA ILE A 217 -28.88 -17.18 -7.51
C ILE A 217 -30.23 -16.83 -8.17
N ASN A 218 -30.39 -17.02 -9.48
CA ASN A 218 -31.64 -16.64 -10.18
C ASN A 218 -32.82 -17.55 -9.89
N ASP A 219 -32.59 -18.85 -9.67
CA ASP A 219 -33.65 -19.81 -9.33
C ASP A 219 -33.98 -19.88 -7.82
N MET A 220 -33.41 -19.00 -6.99
CA MET A 220 -33.66 -18.97 -5.53
C MET A 220 -35.14 -18.82 -5.17
N GLU A 221 -35.89 -17.99 -5.90
CA GLU A 221 -37.34 -17.85 -5.67
C GLU A 221 -38.11 -19.12 -6.03
N LYS A 222 -37.76 -19.77 -7.16
CA LYS A 222 -38.37 -21.02 -7.61
C LYS A 222 -38.09 -22.15 -6.61
N PHE A 223 -36.85 -22.27 -6.14
CA PHE A 223 -36.44 -23.21 -5.12
C PHE A 223 -37.21 -23.00 -3.81
N LEU A 224 -37.20 -21.79 -3.25
CA LEU A 224 -37.84 -21.51 -1.96
C LEU A 224 -39.37 -21.64 -2.03
N ARG A 225 -40.01 -21.33 -3.17
CA ARG A 225 -41.44 -21.62 -3.40
C ARG A 225 -41.75 -23.11 -3.29
N ASN A 226 -40.93 -23.97 -3.89
CA ASN A 226 -41.08 -25.42 -3.73
C ASN A 226 -40.79 -25.87 -2.29
N ALA A 227 -39.73 -25.35 -1.67
CA ALA A 227 -39.32 -25.73 -0.32
C ALA A 227 -40.42 -25.41 0.72
N VAL A 228 -41.09 -24.25 0.60
CA VAL A 228 -42.28 -23.91 1.41
C VAL A 228 -43.46 -24.83 1.09
N ALA A 229 -43.77 -25.07 -0.18
CA ALA A 229 -44.89 -25.91 -0.60
C ALA A 229 -44.75 -27.40 -0.19
N THR A 230 -43.53 -27.84 0.12
CA THR A 230 -43.21 -29.24 0.44
C THR A 230 -42.77 -29.46 1.89
N ASP A 231 -42.72 -28.41 2.72
CA ASP A 231 -42.18 -28.44 4.09
C ASP A 231 -40.72 -28.93 4.14
N THR A 232 -39.88 -28.37 3.27
CA THR A 232 -38.45 -28.69 3.13
C THR A 232 -37.57 -27.44 3.03
N VAL A 233 -37.99 -26.31 3.62
CA VAL A 233 -37.15 -25.11 3.73
C VAL A 233 -35.85 -25.46 4.49
N PRO A 234 -34.65 -25.17 3.95
CA PRO A 234 -33.40 -25.47 4.63
C PRO A 234 -33.30 -24.78 6.00
N ASP A 235 -32.55 -25.40 6.90
CA ASP A 235 -32.26 -24.83 8.22
C ASP A 235 -31.24 -23.70 8.12
N ILE A 236 -30.28 -23.83 7.19
CA ILE A 236 -29.27 -22.84 6.82
C ILE A 236 -29.38 -22.62 5.31
N LEU A 237 -29.63 -21.38 4.87
CA LEU A 237 -29.76 -21.05 3.45
C LEU A 237 -28.38 -20.77 2.85
N ALA A 238 -28.06 -21.33 1.68
CA ALA A 238 -26.69 -21.32 1.15
C ALA A 238 -26.56 -21.09 -0.36
N TRP A 239 -25.49 -20.40 -0.75
CA TRP A 239 -25.04 -20.14 -2.13
C TRP A 239 -23.57 -19.67 -2.17
N HIS A 240 -23.01 -19.45 -3.36
CA HIS A 240 -21.62 -19.02 -3.54
C HIS A 240 -21.46 -17.54 -4.00
N GLU A 241 -20.34 -16.90 -3.67
CA GLU A 241 -20.00 -15.51 -4.04
C GLU A 241 -18.62 -15.43 -4.73
N LEU A 242 -18.58 -15.87 -6.00
CA LEU A 242 -17.36 -16.24 -6.72
C LEU A 242 -16.85 -15.20 -7.73
N ILE A 243 -17.51 -14.04 -7.86
CA ILE A 243 -17.09 -13.00 -8.82
C ILE A 243 -16.36 -11.82 -8.15
N ASN A 244 -16.96 -11.22 -7.11
CA ASN A 244 -16.37 -10.14 -6.32
C ASN A 244 -17.23 -9.85 -5.08
N SER A 245 -16.64 -9.30 -4.01
CA SER A 245 -17.36 -8.99 -2.77
C SER A 245 -18.49 -7.94 -2.89
N GLY A 246 -18.56 -7.17 -3.98
CA GLY A 246 -19.62 -6.17 -4.19
C GLY A 246 -21.02 -6.76 -4.34
N LYS A 247 -21.11 -8.02 -4.83
CA LYS A 247 -22.36 -8.72 -5.12
C LYS A 247 -23.13 -9.19 -3.88
N ILE A 248 -22.41 -9.51 -2.79
CA ILE A 248 -22.97 -9.97 -1.50
C ILE A 248 -24.16 -9.12 -1.05
N VAL A 249 -24.07 -7.79 -1.18
CA VAL A 249 -25.09 -6.86 -0.70
C VAL A 249 -26.37 -6.93 -1.54
N THR A 250 -26.25 -7.05 -2.87
CA THR A 250 -27.41 -7.14 -3.77
C THR A 250 -28.10 -8.50 -3.64
N ASP A 251 -27.31 -9.56 -3.49
CA ASP A 251 -27.79 -10.93 -3.45
C ASP A 251 -28.49 -11.23 -2.12
N LEU A 252 -27.89 -10.82 -1.00
CA LEU A 252 -28.53 -10.88 0.30
C LEU A 252 -29.83 -10.07 0.35
N ALA A 253 -29.88 -8.89 -0.27
CA ALA A 253 -31.11 -8.09 -0.35
C ALA A 253 -32.21 -8.81 -1.15
N LYS A 254 -31.85 -9.43 -2.29
CA LYS A 254 -32.75 -10.25 -3.11
C LYS A 254 -33.29 -11.46 -2.33
N VAL A 255 -32.40 -12.21 -1.67
CA VAL A 255 -32.74 -13.42 -0.92
C VAL A 255 -33.63 -13.09 0.29
N ASN A 256 -33.33 -12.03 1.04
CA ASN A 256 -34.16 -11.58 2.15
C ASN A 256 -35.55 -11.10 1.72
N ALA A 257 -35.66 -10.45 0.56
CA ALA A 257 -36.95 -10.09 -0.02
C ALA A 257 -37.78 -11.34 -0.38
N ILE A 258 -37.17 -12.33 -1.04
CA ILE A 258 -37.81 -13.61 -1.36
C ILE A 258 -38.29 -14.33 -0.09
N MET A 259 -37.44 -14.46 0.93
CA MET A 259 -37.83 -15.09 2.20
C MET A 259 -39.04 -14.40 2.84
N LYS A 260 -39.02 -13.06 2.89
CA LYS A 260 -40.11 -12.24 3.44
C LYS A 260 -41.41 -12.44 2.67
N ASP A 261 -41.37 -12.39 1.34
CA ASP A 261 -42.55 -12.51 0.47
C ASP A 261 -43.17 -13.92 0.50
N LEU A 262 -42.35 -14.94 0.82
CA LEU A 262 -42.80 -16.32 1.03
C LEU A 262 -43.18 -16.65 2.48
N GLY A 263 -43.09 -15.69 3.40
CA GLY A 263 -43.40 -15.89 4.82
C GLY A 263 -42.38 -16.77 5.58
N ILE A 264 -41.17 -16.94 5.02
CA ILE A 264 -40.08 -17.69 5.63
C ILE A 264 -39.47 -16.85 6.75
N SER A 265 -39.39 -17.41 7.96
CA SER A 265 -38.69 -16.77 9.08
C SER A 265 -37.18 -16.66 8.76
N PRO A 266 -36.48 -15.60 9.19
CA PRO A 266 -35.06 -15.41 8.90
C PRO A 266 -34.23 -16.67 9.18
N ARG A 267 -33.41 -17.07 8.21
CA ARG A 267 -32.51 -18.22 8.31
C ARG A 267 -31.06 -17.75 8.50
N PRO A 268 -30.23 -18.53 9.22
CA PRO A 268 -28.78 -18.47 9.04
C PRO A 268 -28.42 -18.57 7.56
N ILE A 269 -27.39 -17.83 7.14
CA ILE A 269 -26.93 -17.79 5.76
C ILE A 269 -25.47 -18.23 5.73
N SER A 270 -25.19 -19.25 4.93
CA SER A 270 -23.86 -19.79 4.64
C SER A 270 -23.41 -19.33 3.25
N ILE A 271 -22.16 -18.88 3.12
CA ILE A 271 -21.54 -18.62 1.82
C ILE A 271 -20.47 -19.69 1.57
N GLU A 272 -20.93 -20.86 1.13
CA GLU A 272 -20.18 -22.13 1.09
C GLU A 272 -18.95 -22.14 0.19
N GLU A 273 -18.86 -21.18 -0.74
CA GLU A 273 -17.65 -20.85 -1.49
C GLU A 273 -17.63 -19.34 -1.81
N TYR A 274 -16.54 -18.65 -1.50
CA TYR A 274 -16.33 -17.24 -1.90
C TYR A 274 -14.92 -16.93 -2.41
N ALA A 275 -14.82 -15.78 -3.08
CA ALA A 275 -13.66 -15.24 -3.78
C ALA A 275 -13.37 -15.88 -5.15
N ALA A 276 -13.09 -15.03 -6.13
CA ALA A 276 -12.75 -15.44 -7.48
C ALA A 276 -11.38 -16.14 -7.55
N PRO A 277 -11.08 -16.92 -8.61
CA PRO A 277 -9.77 -17.53 -8.82
C PRO A 277 -8.59 -16.54 -8.83
N SER A 278 -8.86 -15.25 -9.09
CA SER A 278 -7.88 -14.16 -9.08
C SER A 278 -7.76 -13.42 -7.73
N GLU A 279 -8.63 -13.73 -6.77
CA GLU A 279 -8.70 -13.06 -5.45
C GLU A 279 -8.22 -13.98 -4.31
N VAL A 280 -8.35 -15.31 -4.45
CA VAL A 280 -7.84 -16.25 -3.44
C VAL A 280 -6.32 -16.14 -3.27
N GLY A 281 -5.87 -16.11 -2.02
CA GLY A 281 -4.47 -15.85 -1.66
C GLY A 281 -4.00 -14.40 -1.85
N ILE A 282 -4.88 -13.45 -2.23
CA ILE A 282 -4.58 -12.02 -2.33
C ILE A 282 -5.21 -11.28 -1.13
N PRO A 283 -4.44 -10.87 -0.11
CA PRO A 283 -5.00 -10.33 1.14
C PRO A 283 -5.97 -9.16 0.93
N GLY A 284 -5.59 -8.14 0.15
CA GLY A 284 -6.42 -6.94 -0.06
C GLY A 284 -7.79 -7.22 -0.67
N SER A 285 -7.89 -8.17 -1.61
CA SER A 285 -9.15 -8.60 -2.21
C SER A 285 -10.10 -9.27 -1.20
N LEU A 286 -9.55 -10.02 -0.24
CA LEU A 286 -10.32 -10.80 0.72
C LEU A 286 -10.92 -9.96 1.85
N VAL A 287 -10.34 -8.79 2.17
CA VAL A 287 -10.91 -7.86 3.16
C VAL A 287 -12.35 -7.47 2.82
N GLY A 288 -12.63 -7.23 1.54
CA GLY A 288 -13.97 -6.84 1.08
C GLY A 288 -15.04 -7.88 1.36
N TYR A 289 -14.67 -9.16 1.46
CA TYR A 289 -15.54 -10.26 1.86
C TYR A 289 -15.75 -10.27 3.37
N ILE A 290 -14.66 -10.31 4.16
CA ILE A 290 -14.69 -10.29 5.65
C ILE A 290 -15.58 -9.16 6.16
N ALA A 291 -15.35 -7.93 5.68
CA ALA A 291 -16.07 -6.74 6.10
C ALA A 291 -17.59 -6.83 5.86
N LYS A 292 -18.01 -7.41 4.73
CA LYS A 292 -19.43 -7.53 4.37
C LYS A 292 -20.08 -8.71 5.09
N PHE A 293 -19.42 -9.85 5.21
CA PHE A 293 -19.96 -10.99 5.95
C PHE A 293 -20.26 -10.66 7.41
N GLU A 294 -19.37 -9.90 8.05
CA GLU A 294 -19.60 -9.38 9.39
C GLU A 294 -20.78 -8.39 9.40
N ARG A 295 -20.65 -7.28 8.66
CA ARG A 295 -21.61 -6.15 8.62
C ARG A 295 -23.04 -6.55 8.26
N TYR A 296 -23.20 -7.57 7.42
CA TYR A 296 -24.50 -8.00 6.91
C TYR A 296 -25.06 -9.28 7.55
N GLY A 297 -24.42 -9.81 8.60
CA GLY A 297 -25.00 -10.88 9.41
C GLY A 297 -24.92 -12.29 8.81
N ILE A 298 -23.90 -12.56 8.00
CA ILE A 298 -23.60 -13.93 7.54
C ILE A 298 -23.24 -14.81 8.76
N HIS A 299 -23.59 -16.09 8.68
CA HIS A 299 -23.45 -17.07 9.77
C HIS A 299 -22.11 -17.83 9.71
N ASP A 300 -21.75 -18.32 8.53
CA ASP A 300 -20.45 -18.87 8.17
C ASP A 300 -20.17 -18.61 6.67
N ALA A 301 -18.90 -18.64 6.29
CA ALA A 301 -18.48 -18.50 4.91
C ALA A 301 -17.12 -19.18 4.69
N GLU A 302 -16.92 -19.74 3.50
CA GLU A 302 -15.80 -20.60 3.17
C GLU A 302 -15.03 -20.12 1.93
N LEU A 303 -13.72 -19.93 2.06
CA LEU A 303 -12.85 -19.67 0.90
C LEU A 303 -12.98 -20.80 -0.12
N ALA A 304 -13.20 -20.42 -1.39
CA ALA A 304 -13.44 -21.34 -2.50
C ALA A 304 -12.23 -22.23 -2.81
N PHE A 305 -12.51 -23.44 -3.31
CA PHE A 305 -11.49 -24.43 -3.63
C PHE A 305 -11.10 -24.40 -5.11
N TRP A 306 -10.23 -23.46 -5.48
CA TRP A 306 -9.76 -23.33 -6.87
C TRP A 306 -8.50 -24.14 -7.22
N ASN A 307 -7.76 -24.65 -6.22
CA ASN A 307 -6.40 -25.18 -6.45
C ASN A 307 -6.03 -26.45 -5.67
N GLY A 308 -5.74 -26.35 -4.36
CA GLY A 308 -5.14 -27.45 -3.59
C GLY A 308 -5.81 -27.70 -2.24
N TYR A 309 -6.22 -28.94 -1.98
CA TYR A 309 -6.80 -29.33 -0.69
C TYR A 309 -5.73 -29.22 0.41
N GLY A 310 -6.13 -29.05 1.67
CA GLY A 310 -5.16 -28.89 2.76
C GLY A 310 -4.36 -27.57 2.69
N ALA A 311 -4.79 -26.59 1.88
CA ALA A 311 -4.18 -25.26 1.75
C ALA A 311 -4.98 -24.15 2.46
N LEU A 312 -6.02 -24.50 3.23
CA LEU A 312 -6.91 -23.58 3.94
C LEU A 312 -7.56 -22.51 3.01
N GLY A 313 -8.00 -22.90 1.81
CA GLY A 313 -8.56 -21.95 0.83
C GLY A 313 -7.51 -21.02 0.22
N ASP A 314 -6.36 -21.57 -0.16
CA ASP A 314 -5.19 -20.83 -0.69
C ASP A 314 -4.64 -19.74 0.24
N LEU A 315 -4.79 -19.89 1.56
CA LEU A 315 -4.01 -19.15 2.57
C LEU A 315 -2.58 -19.71 2.71
N LEU A 316 -2.37 -20.98 2.34
CA LEU A 316 -1.04 -21.59 2.28
C LEU A 316 -0.53 -21.68 0.83
N THR A 317 0.78 -21.76 0.65
CA THR A 317 1.45 -21.91 -0.67
C THR A 317 1.17 -23.24 -1.39
N GLY A 318 0.24 -24.05 -0.88
CA GLY A 318 -0.13 -25.38 -1.34
C GLY A 318 -0.59 -26.27 -0.18
N THR A 319 -0.86 -27.54 -0.47
CA THR A 319 -1.23 -28.56 0.52
C THR A 319 -0.19 -28.66 1.64
N GLY A 320 -0.54 -28.27 2.86
CA GLY A 320 0.40 -28.24 3.98
C GLY A 320 1.55 -27.24 3.85
N GLY A 321 1.44 -26.27 2.94
CA GLY A 321 2.49 -25.30 2.62
C GLY A 321 2.73 -24.24 3.71
N SER A 322 3.60 -23.29 3.40
CA SER A 322 3.87 -22.13 4.26
C SER A 322 2.75 -21.09 4.17
N PRO A 323 2.55 -20.24 5.18
CA PRO A 323 1.74 -19.03 5.07
C PRO A 323 2.11 -18.15 3.87
N ASN A 324 1.11 -17.66 3.13
CA ASN A 324 1.26 -16.52 2.21
C ASN A 324 0.68 -15.23 2.85
N GLY A 325 0.64 -14.12 2.11
CA GLY A 325 0.14 -12.84 2.63
C GLY A 325 -1.32 -12.89 3.12
N ALA A 326 -2.18 -13.65 2.45
CA ALA A 326 -3.57 -13.80 2.88
C ALA A 326 -3.69 -14.50 4.24
N TYR A 327 -2.86 -15.49 4.55
CA TYR A 327 -2.90 -16.16 5.86
C TYR A 327 -2.77 -15.17 7.03
N TRP A 328 -1.91 -14.16 6.90
CA TRP A 328 -1.68 -13.17 7.95
C TRP A 328 -2.87 -12.22 8.13
N LEU A 329 -3.62 -11.92 7.07
CA LEU A 329 -4.91 -11.25 7.19
C LEU A 329 -5.90 -12.08 8.04
N TYR A 330 -6.04 -13.38 7.75
CA TYR A 330 -6.93 -14.24 8.53
C TYR A 330 -6.41 -14.43 9.96
N LYS A 331 -5.10 -14.34 10.20
CA LYS A 331 -4.53 -14.35 11.55
C LYS A 331 -4.90 -13.09 12.34
N TRP A 332 -4.77 -11.89 11.78
CA TRP A 332 -5.19 -10.65 12.44
C TRP A 332 -6.70 -10.63 12.71
N TYR A 333 -7.51 -11.09 11.75
CA TYR A 333 -8.95 -11.24 11.91
C TYR A 333 -9.29 -12.25 13.01
N ALA A 334 -8.58 -13.38 13.07
CA ALA A 334 -8.69 -14.35 14.15
C ALA A 334 -8.35 -13.74 15.52
N ASP A 335 -7.36 -12.86 15.61
CA ASP A 335 -6.96 -12.23 16.87
C ASP A 335 -7.99 -11.23 17.41
N MET A 336 -8.96 -10.80 16.60
CA MET A 336 -10.11 -10.03 17.08
C MET A 336 -10.91 -10.79 18.15
N SER A 337 -11.44 -10.03 19.12
CA SER A 337 -12.27 -10.53 20.21
C SER A 337 -13.20 -9.42 20.73
N GLY A 338 -14.19 -9.80 21.56
CA GLY A 338 -15.24 -8.89 22.03
C GLY A 338 -16.34 -8.73 20.98
N ASP A 339 -16.64 -7.50 20.60
CA ASP A 339 -17.69 -7.17 19.64
C ASP A 339 -17.11 -6.54 18.36
N MET A 340 -17.68 -6.92 17.22
CA MET A 340 -17.51 -6.22 15.95
C MET A 340 -18.17 -4.84 16.03
N VAL A 341 -17.44 -3.81 15.60
CA VAL A 341 -17.87 -2.40 15.64
C VAL A 341 -18.04 -1.82 14.25
N THR A 342 -18.95 -0.86 14.13
CA THR A 342 -19.46 -0.40 12.83
C THR A 342 -18.36 0.25 11.99
N THR A 343 -18.16 -0.26 10.76
CA THR A 343 -17.26 0.32 9.75
C THR A 343 -18.03 0.83 8.53
N THR A 344 -17.65 2.00 8.01
CA THR A 344 -18.24 2.66 6.84
C THR A 344 -17.15 2.98 5.81
N PRO A 345 -17.10 2.28 4.66
CA PRO A 345 -16.19 2.62 3.57
C PRO A 345 -16.60 3.94 2.89
N PRO A 346 -15.68 4.67 2.24
CA PRO A 346 -15.95 6.00 1.71
C PRO A 346 -16.95 6.01 0.55
N ASN A 347 -16.87 5.01 -0.35
CA ASN A 347 -17.88 4.66 -1.34
C ASN A 347 -17.50 3.32 -2.01
N ALA A 348 -18.41 2.75 -2.81
CA ALA A 348 -18.17 1.48 -3.49
C ALA A 348 -17.13 1.50 -4.64
N THR A 349 -16.70 2.69 -5.11
CA THR A 349 -15.79 2.79 -6.28
C THR A 349 -14.30 2.78 -5.91
N THR A 350 -13.96 2.98 -4.62
CA THR A 350 -12.56 2.99 -4.15
C THR A 350 -11.98 1.60 -3.90
N GLY A 351 -12.79 0.53 -3.90
CA GLY A 351 -12.38 -0.81 -3.49
C GLY A 351 -12.18 -0.99 -1.97
N LEU A 352 -11.76 0.07 -1.27
CA LEU A 352 -11.55 0.12 0.18
C LEU A 352 -12.77 -0.36 0.98
N ASP A 353 -12.54 -1.38 1.81
CA ASP A 353 -13.47 -1.82 2.87
C ASP A 353 -12.65 -2.27 4.11
N GLY A 354 -13.32 -2.60 5.21
CA GLY A 354 -12.65 -3.11 6.40
C GLY A 354 -13.59 -3.55 7.51
N ALA A 355 -13.08 -4.40 8.39
CA ALA A 355 -13.75 -4.91 9.59
C ALA A 355 -13.00 -4.41 10.83
N ALA A 356 -13.72 -4.17 11.93
CA ALA A 356 -13.13 -3.70 13.18
C ALA A 356 -13.79 -4.35 14.39
N ALA A 357 -13.02 -4.55 15.46
CA ALA A 357 -13.50 -5.10 16.72
C ALA A 357 -12.92 -4.38 17.93
N VAL A 358 -13.66 -4.42 19.04
CA VAL A 358 -13.26 -3.91 20.36
C VAL A 358 -13.40 -5.03 21.40
N PRO A 359 -12.33 -5.41 22.11
CA PRO A 359 -12.38 -6.42 23.17
C PRO A 359 -13.24 -5.95 24.34
N ALA A 360 -13.74 -6.91 25.13
CA ALA A 360 -14.64 -6.65 26.25
C ALA A 360 -14.04 -5.75 27.36
N ASP A 361 -12.71 -5.66 27.46
CA ASP A 361 -12.02 -4.76 28.40
C ASP A 361 -11.91 -3.31 27.90
N LYS A 362 -12.24 -3.05 26.62
CA LYS A 362 -12.18 -1.75 25.94
C LYS A 362 -10.79 -1.11 25.90
N LYS A 363 -9.72 -1.91 25.95
CA LYS A 363 -8.33 -1.41 25.94
C LYS A 363 -7.65 -1.43 24.57
N GLN A 364 -8.41 -1.76 23.53
CA GLN A 364 -7.90 -1.80 22.16
C GLN A 364 -9.02 -1.45 21.16
N VAL A 365 -8.64 -1.00 19.97
CA VAL A 365 -9.42 -1.14 18.74
C VAL A 365 -8.54 -1.88 17.73
N SER A 366 -9.06 -2.95 17.13
CA SER A 366 -8.39 -3.71 16.08
C SER A 366 -9.15 -3.50 14.77
N VAL A 367 -8.46 -3.11 13.69
CA VAL A 367 -9.07 -2.81 12.38
C VAL A 367 -8.29 -3.49 11.27
N VAL A 368 -8.91 -4.40 10.52
CA VAL A 368 -8.35 -4.97 9.27
C VAL A 368 -9.01 -4.33 8.07
N PHE A 369 -8.21 -3.82 7.13
CA PHE A 369 -8.69 -3.04 5.98
C PHE A 369 -7.81 -3.25 4.73
N GLY A 370 -8.32 -2.98 3.55
CA GLY A 370 -7.69 -3.38 2.28
C GLY A 370 -8.57 -3.12 1.06
N GLY A 371 -8.09 -3.50 -0.12
CA GLY A 371 -8.82 -3.38 -1.39
C GLY A 371 -8.78 -1.97 -2.03
N GLY A 372 -8.43 -0.95 -1.25
CA GLY A 372 -8.20 0.42 -1.74
C GLY A 372 -6.77 0.65 -2.22
N SER A 373 -6.57 1.65 -3.07
CA SER A 373 -5.24 2.07 -3.52
C SER A 373 -5.05 3.58 -3.40
N GLY A 374 -3.79 4.00 -3.25
CA GLY A 374 -3.42 5.41 -3.19
C GLY A 374 -3.57 6.03 -1.80
N ALA A 375 -3.61 7.36 -1.78
CA ALA A 375 -3.83 8.17 -0.59
C ALA A 375 -5.12 7.78 0.14
N THR A 376 -4.99 7.12 1.30
CA THR A 376 -6.12 6.62 2.09
C THR A 376 -5.94 6.98 3.56
N ALA A 377 -7.02 6.95 4.34
CA ALA A 377 -6.95 7.04 5.79
C ALA A 377 -7.97 6.11 6.49
N VAL A 378 -7.68 5.78 7.75
CA VAL A 378 -8.63 5.18 8.68
C VAL A 378 -8.94 6.19 9.77
N LYS A 379 -10.19 6.66 9.83
CA LYS A 379 -10.68 7.54 10.88
C LYS A 379 -11.41 6.71 11.94
N VAL A 380 -10.92 6.71 13.17
CA VAL A 380 -11.50 5.95 14.27
C VAL A 380 -12.12 6.90 15.28
N ASP A 381 -13.45 6.80 15.42
CA ASP A 381 -14.28 7.64 16.29
C ASP A 381 -14.77 6.84 17.50
N GLY A 382 -15.15 7.54 18.57
CA GLY A 382 -15.70 6.93 19.79
C GLY A 382 -14.65 6.44 20.79
N LEU A 383 -13.38 6.83 20.59
CA LEU A 383 -12.26 6.46 21.48
C LEU A 383 -12.44 7.01 22.91
N ASP A 384 -13.19 8.10 23.07
CA ASP A 384 -13.54 8.66 24.38
C ASP A 384 -14.56 7.81 25.17
N LYS A 385 -15.10 6.75 24.56
CA LYS A 385 -15.96 5.73 25.21
C LYS A 385 -15.21 4.46 25.61
N LEU A 386 -13.89 4.41 25.35
CA LEU A 386 -12.99 3.29 25.62
C LEU A 386 -11.98 3.63 26.73
N ASP A 387 -11.32 2.62 27.30
CA ASP A 387 -10.34 2.77 28.39
C ASP A 387 -8.92 2.98 27.84
N LEU A 388 -8.77 4.03 27.02
CA LEU A 388 -7.53 4.32 26.27
C LEU A 388 -6.82 5.61 26.72
N GLY A 389 -7.57 6.59 27.22
CA GLY A 389 -7.05 7.91 27.63
C GLY A 389 -7.05 8.96 26.50
N GLY A 390 -6.49 10.15 26.80
CA GLY A 390 -6.45 11.29 25.87
C GLY A 390 -5.33 11.23 24.82
N THR A 391 -4.42 10.27 24.94
CA THR A 391 -3.35 9.97 23.99
C THR A 391 -3.33 8.46 23.82
N VAL A 392 -3.36 8.01 22.57
CA VAL A 392 -3.39 6.58 22.21
C VAL A 392 -2.15 6.20 21.43
N HIS A 393 -1.70 4.98 21.62
CA HIS A 393 -0.66 4.36 20.80
C HIS A 393 -1.32 3.63 19.63
N ALA A 394 -0.75 3.77 18.43
CA ALA A 394 -1.27 3.17 17.22
C ALA A 394 -0.14 2.53 16.41
N THR A 395 -0.25 1.22 16.21
CA THR A 395 0.62 0.42 15.34
C THR A 395 -0.13 0.13 14.04
N LEU A 396 0.48 0.50 12.92
CA LEU A 396 0.00 0.24 11.56
C LEU A 396 0.93 -0.80 10.92
N GLU A 397 0.37 -1.94 10.52
CA GLU A 397 1.06 -3.01 9.82
C GLU A 397 0.44 -3.27 8.46
N TYR A 398 1.19 -3.92 7.58
CA TYR A 398 0.67 -4.52 6.35
C TYR A 398 1.17 -5.94 6.14
N THR A 399 0.45 -6.71 5.32
CA THR A 399 0.88 -8.02 4.85
C THR A 399 0.97 -8.00 3.32
N PRO A 400 2.18 -8.21 2.75
CA PRO A 400 2.40 -8.03 1.32
C PRO A 400 1.81 -9.17 0.50
N SER A 401 1.25 -8.83 -0.66
CA SER A 401 0.76 -9.78 -1.63
C SER A 401 1.82 -10.13 -2.67
N TYR A 402 2.61 -11.17 -2.39
CA TYR A 402 3.47 -11.83 -3.37
C TYR A 402 2.75 -12.91 -4.19
N GLY A 403 1.42 -13.01 -4.07
CA GLY A 403 0.60 -14.03 -4.71
C GLY A 403 0.61 -15.38 -3.98
N ARG A 404 -0.45 -16.16 -4.18
CA ARG A 404 -0.81 -17.33 -3.37
C ARG A 404 0.29 -18.39 -3.17
N THR A 405 1.19 -18.57 -4.14
CA THR A 405 2.25 -19.59 -4.10
C THR A 405 3.54 -19.14 -3.42
N ASN A 406 3.68 -17.86 -3.07
CA ASN A 406 4.89 -17.32 -2.47
C ASN A 406 4.72 -17.15 -0.95
N PRO A 407 5.68 -17.62 -0.13
CA PRO A 407 5.57 -17.52 1.32
C PRO A 407 5.78 -16.08 1.79
N VAL A 408 5.07 -15.72 2.86
CA VAL A 408 5.26 -14.45 3.60
C VAL A 408 5.58 -14.82 5.05
N ALA A 409 6.69 -14.30 5.58
CA ALA A 409 7.19 -14.69 6.90
C ALA A 409 6.32 -14.16 8.06
N GLY A 410 5.66 -13.02 7.86
CA GLY A 410 4.79 -12.35 8.82
C GLY A 410 4.31 -10.99 8.29
N PRO A 411 3.43 -10.31 9.04
CA PRO A 411 3.22 -8.87 8.95
C PRO A 411 4.51 -8.05 8.99
N ILE A 412 4.44 -6.84 8.46
CA ILE A 412 5.50 -5.83 8.52
C ILE A 412 4.90 -4.53 9.06
N THR A 413 5.51 -3.98 10.12
CA THR A 413 5.10 -2.70 10.71
C THR A 413 5.53 -1.52 9.84
N ILE A 414 4.57 -0.67 9.44
CA ILE A 414 4.81 0.58 8.68
C ILE A 414 5.10 1.74 9.65
N SER A 415 4.29 1.87 10.70
CA SER A 415 4.47 2.92 11.69
C SER A 415 3.98 2.50 13.07
N ASP A 416 4.66 2.98 14.10
CA ASP A 416 4.36 2.73 15.50
C ASP A 416 4.45 4.07 16.24
N THR A 417 3.30 4.71 16.50
CA THR A 417 3.31 6.12 16.91
C THR A 417 2.16 6.50 17.84
N VAL A 418 2.24 7.70 18.43
CA VAL A 418 1.25 8.21 19.37
C VAL A 418 0.38 9.29 18.74
N TYR A 419 -0.93 9.16 18.94
CA TYR A 419 -1.92 10.13 18.49
C TYR A 419 -2.59 10.78 19.69
N LYS A 420 -2.77 12.10 19.62
CA LYS A 420 -3.64 12.82 20.55
C LYS A 420 -5.10 12.64 20.12
N VAL A 421 -5.94 12.09 21.01
CA VAL A 421 -7.37 11.98 20.75
C VAL A 421 -7.99 13.38 20.74
N THR A 422 -8.61 13.75 19.63
CA THR A 422 -9.29 15.04 19.46
C THR A 422 -10.74 14.77 19.06
N ASP A 423 -11.69 15.36 19.78
CA ASP A 423 -13.14 15.12 19.61
C ASP A 423 -13.48 13.61 19.56
N GLY A 424 -12.91 12.84 20.50
CA GLY A 424 -13.09 11.39 20.62
C GLY A 424 -12.55 10.56 19.45
N SER A 425 -11.71 11.16 18.60
CA SER A 425 -11.31 10.59 17.31
C SER A 425 -9.80 10.70 17.04
N ILE A 426 -9.28 9.84 16.14
CA ILE A 426 -7.99 10.02 15.44
C ILE A 426 -8.16 9.70 13.95
N THR A 427 -7.24 10.18 13.10
CA THR A 427 -7.16 9.82 11.68
C THR A 427 -5.77 9.31 11.35
N VAL A 428 -5.67 8.05 10.92
CA VAL A 428 -4.41 7.39 10.57
C VAL A 428 -4.25 7.39 9.04
N PRO A 429 -3.25 8.11 8.48
CA PRO A 429 -2.99 8.12 7.04
C PRO A 429 -2.26 6.83 6.60
N VAL A 430 -2.64 6.33 5.42
CA VAL A 430 -2.08 5.10 4.82
C VAL A 430 -1.95 5.29 3.32
N ALA A 431 -0.75 5.10 2.77
CA ALA A 431 -0.57 4.93 1.33
C ALA A 431 -0.80 3.45 1.00
N MET A 432 -1.95 3.15 0.37
CA MET A 432 -2.40 1.77 0.18
C MET A 432 -2.10 1.20 -1.20
N SER A 433 -1.86 -0.12 -1.25
CA SER A 433 -1.97 -0.95 -2.45
C SER A 433 -3.19 -1.85 -2.34
N SER A 434 -3.91 -2.07 -3.44
CA SER A 434 -5.21 -2.74 -3.43
C SER A 434 -5.14 -4.27 -3.22
N ALA A 435 -3.96 -4.86 -3.41
CA ALA A 435 -3.76 -6.29 -3.19
C ALA A 435 -3.17 -6.63 -1.82
N ASP A 436 -2.66 -5.65 -1.08
CA ASP A 436 -2.19 -5.81 0.30
C ASP A 436 -3.37 -5.63 1.28
N ALA A 437 -3.25 -6.23 2.46
CA ALA A 437 -4.12 -5.90 3.59
C ALA A 437 -3.32 -5.27 4.71
N TYR A 438 -4.01 -4.43 5.48
CA TYR A 438 -3.46 -3.58 6.50
C TYR A 438 -4.17 -3.85 7.82
N HIS A 439 -3.42 -3.73 8.91
CA HIS A 439 -3.91 -3.87 10.27
C HIS A 439 -3.55 -2.64 11.08
N LEU A 440 -4.56 -2.02 11.67
CA LEU A 440 -4.39 -0.91 12.60
C LEU A 440 -4.83 -1.37 13.98
N VAL A 441 -3.90 -1.35 14.92
CA VAL A 441 -4.14 -1.59 16.35
C VAL A 441 -3.99 -0.27 17.09
N ILE A 442 -5.06 0.18 17.75
CA ILE A 442 -5.05 1.34 18.65
C ILE A 442 -5.14 0.81 20.08
N SER A 443 -4.27 1.27 20.97
CA SER A 443 -4.27 0.93 22.39
C SER A 443 -4.05 2.17 23.28
N GLY A 444 -3.96 1.99 24.60
CA GLY A 444 -3.66 3.08 25.52
C GLY A 444 -2.28 3.71 25.29
N ALA A 445 -1.92 4.71 26.09
CA ALA A 445 -0.63 5.41 25.92
C ALA A 445 0.57 4.46 25.96
N GLY A 446 1.46 4.60 24.97
CA GLY A 446 2.68 3.83 24.79
C GLY A 446 3.83 4.70 24.25
N THR A 447 4.98 4.08 23.95
CA THR A 447 6.13 4.75 23.32
C THR A 447 6.01 4.69 21.80
N ALA A 448 6.25 5.80 21.11
CA ALA A 448 6.37 5.83 19.66
C ALA A 448 7.80 5.44 19.22
N THR A 449 7.91 4.89 18.01
CA THR A 449 9.18 4.73 17.29
C THR A 449 9.08 5.52 15.98
N ASP A 450 9.98 6.48 15.78
CA ASP A 450 10.03 7.28 14.55
C ASP A 450 11.38 7.17 13.83
N LEU A 451 11.42 7.72 12.63
CA LEU A 451 12.58 7.76 11.75
C LEU A 451 13.16 9.19 11.64
N GLU A 452 13.08 10.01 12.70
CA GLU A 452 13.67 11.36 12.70
C GLU A 452 15.21 11.33 12.77
N ASN A 453 15.85 11.15 11.62
CA ASN A 453 17.30 11.29 11.50
C ASN A 453 17.71 11.85 10.13
N THR A 454 19.01 12.13 9.95
CA THR A 454 19.61 12.40 8.65
C THR A 454 20.16 11.11 8.06
N TYR A 455 19.77 10.79 6.83
CA TYR A 455 20.12 9.54 6.16
C TYR A 455 20.86 9.78 4.85
N ARG A 456 21.70 8.81 4.47
CA ARG A 456 22.01 8.54 3.07
C ARG A 456 20.94 7.56 2.58
N ILE A 457 20.15 7.99 1.60
CA ILE A 457 19.13 7.18 0.96
C ILE A 457 19.76 6.56 -0.30
N THR A 458 19.88 5.24 -0.36
CA THR A 458 20.60 4.53 -1.44
C THR A 458 19.70 3.52 -2.13
N ASN A 459 19.59 3.61 -3.46
CA ASN A 459 18.74 2.75 -4.27
C ASN A 459 19.27 1.31 -4.29
N LEU A 460 18.39 0.32 -4.08
CA LEU A 460 18.78 -1.09 -3.99
C LEU A 460 19.22 -1.67 -5.34
N ASN A 461 18.64 -1.24 -6.46
CA ASN A 461 19.00 -1.74 -7.80
C ASN A 461 20.37 -1.24 -8.27
N SER A 462 20.68 0.05 -8.08
CA SER A 462 21.91 0.66 -8.60
C SER A 462 23.05 0.72 -7.57
N GLY A 463 22.74 0.72 -6.27
CA GLY A 463 23.69 1.02 -5.20
C GLY A 463 24.09 2.51 -5.11
N LEU A 464 23.42 3.39 -5.88
CA LEU A 464 23.71 4.82 -5.93
C LEU A 464 22.86 5.60 -4.91
N ALA A 465 23.40 6.72 -4.43
CA ALA A 465 22.76 7.58 -3.45
C ALA A 465 21.80 8.58 -4.13
N LEU A 466 20.69 8.88 -3.46
CA LEU A 466 19.76 9.96 -3.82
C LEU A 466 20.48 11.31 -3.70
N ASP A 467 20.41 12.13 -4.75
CA ASP A 467 21.17 13.39 -4.87
C ASP A 467 20.33 14.47 -5.56
N THR A 468 20.77 15.73 -5.46
CA THR A 468 20.22 16.84 -6.25
C THR A 468 21.03 17.02 -7.54
N HIS A 469 20.35 17.13 -8.68
CA HIS A 469 20.99 17.29 -9.98
C HIS A 469 21.92 18.51 -10.00
N ASP A 470 23.14 18.31 -10.50
CA ASP A 470 24.23 19.31 -10.55
C ASP A 470 24.48 20.07 -9.23
N ALA A 471 24.25 19.42 -8.08
CA ALA A 471 24.33 20.02 -6.74
C ALA A 471 23.42 21.27 -6.54
N GLY A 472 22.33 21.36 -7.31
CA GLY A 472 21.41 22.49 -7.27
C GLY A 472 20.58 22.56 -5.97
N THR A 473 20.49 23.75 -5.39
CA THR A 473 19.79 24.01 -4.12
C THR A 473 18.53 24.87 -4.28
N SER A 474 18.06 25.08 -5.52
CA SER A 474 16.89 25.91 -5.83
C SER A 474 15.60 25.08 -5.88
N ALA A 475 14.46 25.70 -5.56
CA ALA A 475 13.17 25.05 -5.72
C ALA A 475 12.90 24.70 -7.20
N GLY A 476 12.47 23.47 -7.45
CA GLY A 476 12.31 22.88 -8.77
C GLY A 476 13.56 22.20 -9.33
N THR A 477 14.69 22.17 -8.60
CA THR A 477 15.85 21.34 -8.98
C THR A 477 15.44 19.86 -8.98
N LEU A 478 15.79 19.15 -10.06
CA LEU A 478 15.56 17.72 -10.21
C LEU A 478 16.35 16.89 -9.20
N VAL A 479 15.76 15.79 -8.75
CA VAL A 479 16.43 14.78 -7.92
C VAL A 479 16.85 13.61 -8.80
N ASN A 480 18.09 13.14 -8.62
CA ASN A 480 18.70 12.07 -9.39
C ASN A 480 19.41 11.07 -8.46
N GLN A 481 20.06 10.06 -9.03
CA GLN A 481 20.99 9.19 -8.29
C GLN A 481 22.44 9.46 -8.68
N ALA A 482 23.38 9.34 -7.74
CA ALA A 482 24.81 9.56 -7.98
C ALA A 482 25.69 8.64 -7.12
N THR A 483 26.97 8.54 -7.47
CA THR A 483 27.96 7.84 -6.65
C THR A 483 28.06 8.51 -5.28
N ALA A 484 28.04 7.72 -4.20
CA ALA A 484 28.11 8.25 -2.84
C ALA A 484 29.42 9.01 -2.61
N ALA A 485 29.33 10.31 -2.35
CA ALA A 485 30.44 11.23 -2.15
C ALA A 485 30.40 11.95 -0.78
N GLY A 486 29.36 11.71 0.03
CA GLY A 486 29.24 12.23 1.40
C GLY A 486 28.90 13.72 1.52
N GLY A 487 28.80 14.45 0.41
CA GLY A 487 28.40 15.86 0.35
C GLY A 487 26.97 16.10 0.84
N THR A 488 26.67 17.35 1.21
CA THR A 488 25.38 17.75 1.81
C THR A 488 24.18 17.55 0.89
N THR A 489 24.38 17.47 -0.43
CA THR A 489 23.32 17.20 -1.42
C THR A 489 22.79 15.77 -1.37
N GLN A 490 23.58 14.83 -0.83
CA GLN A 490 23.22 13.41 -0.65
C GLN A 490 22.75 13.10 0.78
N ARG A 491 22.58 14.12 1.63
CA ARG A 491 22.12 13.97 3.02
C ARG A 491 20.67 14.42 3.11
N TRP A 492 19.80 13.50 3.54
CA TRP A 492 18.36 13.69 3.55
C TRP A 492 17.82 13.50 4.97
N LYS A 493 17.32 14.57 5.58
CA LYS A 493 16.71 14.54 6.91
C LYS A 493 15.25 14.15 6.81
N LEU A 494 14.87 13.03 7.41
CA LEU A 494 13.47 12.72 7.67
C LEU A 494 13.01 13.56 8.87
N VAL A 495 11.89 14.25 8.69
CA VAL A 495 11.24 15.08 9.72
C VAL A 495 9.81 14.59 9.84
N SER A 496 9.43 14.11 11.02
CA SER A 496 8.09 13.63 11.31
C SER A 496 7.09 14.79 11.24
N THR A 497 5.99 14.57 10.52
CA THR A 497 4.83 15.48 10.57
C THR A 497 3.78 15.00 11.56
N GLY A 498 4.11 14.00 12.38
CA GLY A 498 3.14 13.18 13.11
C GLY A 498 2.49 12.14 12.20
N SER A 499 1.65 11.30 12.82
CA SER A 499 0.77 10.36 12.12
C SER A 499 1.48 9.35 11.19
N GLY A 500 2.77 9.06 11.43
CA GLY A 500 3.56 8.14 10.61
C GLY A 500 4.00 8.66 9.23
N LEU A 501 3.84 9.97 8.99
CA LEU A 501 4.29 10.65 7.75
C LEU A 501 5.53 11.50 7.99
N TYR A 502 6.35 11.62 6.95
CA TYR A 502 7.62 12.35 6.98
C TYR A 502 7.75 13.35 5.83
N LYS A 503 8.40 14.48 6.10
CA LYS A 503 9.06 15.30 5.09
C LYS A 503 10.49 14.82 4.93
N VAL A 504 10.97 14.72 3.68
CA VAL A 504 12.36 14.31 3.37
C VAL A 504 13.11 15.56 2.91
N VAL A 505 13.89 16.16 3.81
CA VAL A 505 14.53 17.48 3.62
C VAL A 505 15.98 17.32 3.15
N ASN A 506 16.35 17.97 2.05
CA ASN A 506 17.74 17.98 1.57
C ASN A 506 18.62 18.90 2.42
N ALA A 507 19.78 18.42 2.89
CA ALA A 507 20.64 19.18 3.79
C ALA A 507 21.46 20.31 3.12
N ALA A 508 21.60 20.32 1.78
CA ALA A 508 22.30 21.40 1.09
C ALA A 508 21.42 22.64 0.88
N GLY A 509 20.14 22.44 0.53
CA GLY A 509 19.19 23.52 0.26
C GLY A 509 18.17 23.82 1.36
N GLY A 510 17.95 22.90 2.32
CA GLY A 510 16.85 22.97 3.28
C GLY A 510 15.46 22.78 2.67
N LEU A 511 15.39 22.34 1.41
CA LEU A 511 14.18 22.13 0.63
C LEU A 511 13.65 20.70 0.79
N VAL A 512 12.35 20.49 0.59
CA VAL A 512 11.68 19.18 0.73
C VAL A 512 11.65 18.42 -0.59
N LEU A 513 11.81 17.10 -0.54
CA LEU A 513 11.53 16.18 -1.64
C LEU A 513 10.03 16.22 -1.96
N GLY A 514 9.69 16.59 -3.19
CA GLY A 514 8.33 16.65 -3.70
C GLY A 514 8.23 16.04 -5.10
N VAL A 515 7.00 15.96 -5.60
CA VAL A 515 6.69 15.53 -6.96
C VAL A 515 6.37 16.74 -7.81
N LYS A 516 7.08 16.86 -8.94
CA LYS A 516 7.02 18.03 -9.81
C LYS A 516 5.59 18.33 -10.25
N ASP A 517 5.21 19.59 -10.13
CA ASP A 517 3.90 20.16 -10.51
C ASP A 517 2.71 19.43 -9.83
N ALA A 518 2.96 18.75 -8.70
CA ALA A 518 2.01 17.88 -7.96
C ALA A 518 1.33 16.82 -8.84
N SER A 519 2.00 16.36 -9.90
CA SER A 519 1.48 15.33 -10.81
C SER A 519 1.23 14.00 -10.09
N SER A 520 0.13 13.32 -10.43
CA SER A 520 -0.19 11.96 -9.96
C SER A 520 0.11 10.86 -10.98
N GLY A 521 0.90 11.18 -12.02
CA GLY A 521 1.26 10.24 -13.08
C GLY A 521 2.57 9.48 -12.81
N ASN A 522 2.64 8.24 -13.29
CA ASN A 522 3.91 7.49 -13.41
C ASN A 522 4.92 8.29 -14.23
N GLY A 523 6.19 8.26 -13.81
CA GLY A 523 7.29 8.95 -14.47
C GLY A 523 7.35 10.45 -14.17
N ALA A 524 6.46 10.99 -13.32
CA ALA A 524 6.60 12.35 -12.85
C ALA A 524 7.89 12.49 -12.02
N SER A 525 8.69 13.51 -12.34
CA SER A 525 10.01 13.72 -11.75
C SER A 525 9.93 14.09 -10.27
N ALA A 526 10.81 13.49 -9.47
CA ALA A 526 11.11 13.97 -8.13
C ALA A 526 11.97 15.25 -8.21
N VAL A 527 11.67 16.20 -7.32
CA VAL A 527 12.29 17.54 -7.25
C VAL A 527 12.49 17.94 -5.79
N VAL A 528 13.41 18.87 -5.54
CA VAL A 528 13.45 19.61 -4.27
C VAL A 528 12.64 20.90 -4.40
N GLU A 529 11.76 21.18 -3.44
CA GLU A 529 10.81 22.31 -3.48
C GLU A 529 10.73 23.04 -2.14
N THR A 530 10.14 24.25 -2.17
CA THR A 530 9.79 24.97 -0.94
C THR A 530 8.72 24.19 -0.18
N ASP A 531 8.91 24.04 1.14
CA ASP A 531 7.94 23.39 2.02
C ASP A 531 6.62 24.18 2.07
N THR A 532 5.55 23.54 1.61
CA THR A 532 4.17 24.04 1.67
C THR A 532 3.28 23.22 2.60
N GLY A 533 3.77 22.09 3.11
CA GLY A 533 2.98 21.07 3.80
C GLY A 533 1.97 20.31 2.91
N GLY A 534 2.01 20.47 1.58
CA GLY A 534 1.10 19.79 0.66
C GLY A 534 1.34 18.28 0.59
N ASN A 535 0.29 17.48 0.34
CA ASN A 535 0.34 16.02 0.40
C ASN A 535 1.40 15.37 -0.52
N THR A 536 1.77 16.01 -1.64
CA THR A 536 2.82 15.52 -2.55
C THR A 536 4.25 15.78 -2.05
N GLN A 537 4.41 16.46 -0.91
CA GLN A 537 5.67 16.67 -0.18
C GLN A 537 5.74 15.83 1.10
N LEU A 538 4.73 14.98 1.34
CA LEU A 538 4.65 14.05 2.47
C LEU A 538 4.90 12.61 1.97
N TRP A 539 5.69 11.86 2.72
CA TRP A 539 6.11 10.50 2.37
C TRP A 539 5.85 9.55 3.53
N GLN A 540 5.32 8.37 3.22
CA GLN A 540 5.27 7.23 4.14
C GLN A 540 6.48 6.33 3.82
N VAL A 541 7.21 5.94 4.86
CA VAL A 541 8.31 4.97 4.74
C VAL A 541 7.71 3.58 4.98
N VAL A 542 7.69 2.73 3.95
CA VAL A 542 7.11 1.38 4.03
C VAL A 542 8.24 0.36 3.93
N PRO A 543 8.63 -0.30 5.03
CA PRO A 543 9.72 -1.29 5.02
C PRO A 543 9.28 -2.60 4.36
N ASP A 544 10.23 -3.33 3.76
CA ASP A 544 9.99 -4.62 3.08
C ASP A 544 10.22 -5.87 3.96
N GLY A 545 10.51 -5.65 5.26
CA GLY A 545 10.87 -6.68 6.22
C GLY A 545 12.27 -7.29 6.03
N LYS A 546 13.07 -6.80 5.07
CA LYS A 546 14.40 -7.33 4.70
C LYS A 546 15.51 -6.28 4.83
N GLY A 547 15.19 -5.09 5.37
CA GLY A 547 16.12 -3.98 5.57
C GLY A 547 16.05 -2.89 4.49
N HIS A 548 15.11 -2.98 3.55
CA HIS A 548 14.86 -1.96 2.53
C HIS A 548 13.51 -1.29 2.77
N ASN A 549 13.31 -0.13 2.16
CA ASN A 549 12.13 0.69 2.34
C ASN A 549 11.68 1.26 1.00
N GLN A 550 10.37 1.27 0.77
CA GLN A 550 9.78 2.14 -0.22
C GLN A 550 9.53 3.52 0.40
N LEU A 551 9.78 4.57 -0.38
CA LEU A 551 9.35 5.92 -0.06
C LEU A 551 8.06 6.16 -0.87
N VAL A 552 6.91 6.00 -0.22
CA VAL A 552 5.60 6.12 -0.87
C VAL A 552 5.09 7.55 -0.70
N ASN A 553 4.83 8.23 -1.81
CA ASN A 553 4.30 9.59 -1.76
C ASN A 553 2.86 9.57 -1.23
N TYR A 554 2.57 10.29 -0.16
CA TYR A 554 1.24 10.23 0.45
C TYR A 554 0.16 10.83 -0.46
N GLY A 555 0.47 11.88 -1.21
CA GLY A 555 -0.49 12.55 -2.10
C GLY A 555 -0.90 11.74 -3.33
N THR A 556 -0.02 10.87 -3.84
CA THR A 556 -0.25 10.10 -5.08
C THR A 556 -0.39 8.60 -4.84
N GLY A 557 0.18 8.07 -3.75
CA GLY A 557 0.35 6.65 -3.48
C GLY A 557 1.37 5.95 -4.38
N LEU A 558 2.19 6.71 -5.11
CA LEU A 558 3.23 6.19 -5.99
C LEU A 558 4.57 6.14 -5.24
N VAL A 559 5.41 5.16 -5.57
CA VAL A 559 6.71 4.94 -4.92
C VAL A 559 7.82 5.71 -5.61
N LEU A 560 8.80 6.19 -4.84
CA LEU A 560 10.02 6.76 -5.37
C LEU A 560 10.83 5.67 -6.11
N ALA A 561 11.17 5.91 -7.37
CA ALA A 561 11.80 4.95 -8.28
C ALA A 561 12.84 5.65 -9.18
N VAL A 562 13.59 4.88 -9.97
CA VAL A 562 14.58 5.43 -10.93
C VAL A 562 14.09 5.24 -12.35
N ASP A 563 14.14 6.30 -13.17
CA ASP A 563 13.63 6.22 -14.54
C ASP A 563 14.33 5.12 -15.35
N GLY A 564 13.53 4.31 -16.04
CA GLY A 564 13.97 3.13 -16.78
C GLY A 564 14.71 2.07 -15.94
N MET A 565 14.60 2.06 -14.62
CA MET A 565 15.40 1.23 -13.69
C MET A 565 16.90 1.40 -13.88
N SER A 566 17.35 2.59 -14.32
CA SER A 566 18.74 2.83 -14.68
C SER A 566 19.69 2.61 -13.49
N LYS A 567 20.89 2.10 -13.79
CA LYS A 567 22.00 1.98 -12.83
C LYS A 567 23.07 3.06 -13.03
N ASP A 568 22.84 3.99 -13.94
CA ASP A 568 23.81 5.02 -14.29
C ASP A 568 23.74 6.20 -13.29
N PRO A 569 24.89 6.74 -12.84
CA PRO A 569 24.95 8.03 -12.17
C PRO A 569 24.38 9.14 -13.07
N GLY A 570 23.60 10.03 -12.47
CA GLY A 570 22.88 11.08 -13.18
C GLY A 570 21.44 10.73 -13.55
N ALA A 571 21.03 9.45 -13.48
CA ALA A 571 19.68 9.04 -13.85
C ALA A 571 18.60 9.69 -12.97
N GLN A 572 17.51 10.12 -13.62
CA GLN A 572 16.41 10.84 -13.00
C GLN A 572 15.65 9.97 -12.00
N VAL A 573 15.33 10.51 -10.83
CA VAL A 573 14.42 9.89 -9.87
C VAL A 573 12.99 10.38 -10.15
N VAL A 574 12.05 9.45 -10.13
CA VAL A 574 10.64 9.65 -10.49
C VAL A 574 9.74 9.04 -9.42
N GLN A 575 8.44 9.27 -9.50
CA GLN A 575 7.47 8.38 -8.88
C GLN A 575 6.96 7.35 -9.89
N TRP A 576 6.64 6.14 -9.44
CA TRP A 576 6.05 5.09 -10.27
C TRP A 576 4.99 4.30 -9.49
N ASN A 577 4.08 3.61 -10.19
CA ASN A 577 3.15 2.71 -9.52
C ASN A 577 3.91 1.49 -9.00
N ASP A 578 3.61 1.07 -7.78
CA ASP A 578 4.26 -0.13 -7.30
C ASP A 578 3.76 -1.36 -8.08
N THR A 579 4.72 -2.16 -8.57
CA THR A 579 4.48 -3.42 -9.28
C THR A 579 5.11 -4.62 -8.56
N THR A 580 5.74 -4.40 -7.40
CA THR A 580 6.14 -5.48 -6.47
C THR A 580 4.91 -6.17 -5.89
N VAL A 581 3.86 -5.37 -5.63
CA VAL A 581 2.59 -5.89 -5.19
C VAL A 581 1.94 -6.61 -6.36
N THR A 582 1.56 -7.86 -6.14
CA THR A 582 0.67 -8.61 -7.05
C THR A 582 -0.77 -8.10 -7.00
N SER A 583 -0.93 -6.76 -6.94
CA SER A 583 -1.99 -6.13 -7.70
C SER A 583 -1.73 -6.48 -9.16
N SER A 584 -2.33 -7.59 -9.55
CA SER A 584 -3.23 -7.56 -10.67
C SER A 584 -3.98 -6.22 -10.60
N GLY A 585 -3.49 -5.22 -11.33
CA GLY A 585 -4.30 -4.07 -11.70
C GLY A 585 -5.41 -4.61 -12.58
N ILE A 586 -6.46 -5.17 -11.96
CA ILE A 586 -7.57 -5.81 -12.68
C ILE A 586 -8.41 -4.69 -13.26
N GLY A 587 -7.98 -4.28 -14.43
CA GLY A 587 -8.27 -2.98 -14.96
C GLY A 587 -7.13 -2.55 -15.85
N GLY A 588 -7.26 -2.82 -17.14
CA GLY A 588 -6.77 -1.84 -18.10
C GLY A 588 -7.31 -0.47 -17.70
N THR A 589 -6.42 0.47 -17.37
CA THR A 589 -6.80 1.71 -16.70
C THR A 589 -7.91 2.42 -17.47
N ARG A 590 -8.95 2.89 -16.77
CA ARG A 590 -9.94 3.77 -17.39
C ARG A 590 -9.24 5.10 -17.67
N VAL A 591 -9.02 5.39 -18.95
CA VAL A 591 -8.35 6.61 -19.43
C VAL A 591 -9.36 7.52 -20.12
N ALA A 592 -8.96 8.75 -20.43
CA ALA A 592 -9.77 9.64 -21.26
C ALA A 592 -10.04 9.00 -22.63
N GLY A 593 -11.32 8.85 -22.98
CA GLY A 593 -11.76 8.27 -24.24
C GLY A 593 -11.67 9.25 -25.41
N LYS A 594 -12.09 8.79 -26.57
CA LYS A 594 -12.58 9.65 -27.65
C LYS A 594 -13.95 10.22 -27.27
N LEU A 595 -14.78 9.42 -26.61
CA LEU A 595 -16.08 9.76 -26.04
C LEU A 595 -16.05 9.32 -24.58
N GLY A 596 -16.17 10.25 -23.62
CA GLY A 596 -16.15 9.88 -22.19
C GLY A 596 -14.84 9.20 -21.77
N LYS A 597 -14.87 7.91 -21.45
CA LYS A 597 -13.69 7.11 -21.06
C LYS A 597 -13.45 5.91 -21.97
N ALA A 598 -12.21 5.42 -21.95
CA ALA A 598 -11.78 4.24 -22.67
C ALA A 598 -11.13 3.21 -21.72
N VAL A 599 -11.06 1.95 -22.17
CA VAL A 599 -10.20 0.94 -21.53
C VAL A 599 -8.81 0.95 -22.17
N ALA A 600 -7.76 1.18 -21.38
CA ALA A 600 -6.36 1.08 -21.85
C ALA A 600 -5.83 -0.34 -21.68
N LEU A 601 -5.48 -1.04 -22.76
CA LEU A 601 -4.92 -2.38 -22.74
C LEU A 601 -3.39 -2.36 -22.92
N SER A 602 -2.68 -3.05 -22.02
CA SER A 602 -1.21 -3.04 -21.92
C SER A 602 -0.45 -3.73 -23.07
N GLY A 603 -1.11 -4.60 -23.83
CA GLY A 603 -0.46 -5.48 -24.82
C GLY A 603 0.32 -6.66 -24.24
N THR A 604 0.14 -6.99 -22.95
CA THR A 604 0.81 -8.14 -22.32
C THR A 604 -0.17 -9.24 -21.86
N ASN A 605 -1.19 -8.88 -21.10
CA ASN A 605 -2.11 -9.83 -20.43
C ASN A 605 -3.55 -9.30 -20.25
N GLN A 606 -3.86 -8.10 -20.75
CA GLN A 606 -5.14 -7.42 -20.56
C GLN A 606 -6.05 -7.55 -21.79
N TYR A 607 -7.33 -7.82 -21.57
CA TYR A 607 -8.37 -7.91 -22.60
C TYR A 607 -9.77 -7.83 -21.98
N VAL A 608 -10.80 -7.47 -22.75
CA VAL A 608 -12.20 -7.54 -22.29
C VAL A 608 -12.81 -8.89 -22.73
N ASN A 609 -13.35 -9.64 -21.79
CA ASN A 609 -14.06 -10.89 -21.99
C ASN A 609 -15.57 -10.65 -22.12
N VAL A 610 -16.10 -10.88 -23.32
CA VAL A 610 -17.49 -10.71 -23.70
C VAL A 610 -18.27 -12.02 -23.46
N PRO A 611 -19.53 -11.98 -22.99
CA PRO A 611 -20.30 -13.19 -22.67
C PRO A 611 -20.41 -14.22 -23.80
N ARG A 612 -20.66 -15.48 -23.41
CA ARG A 612 -20.89 -16.59 -24.34
C ARG A 612 -22.07 -16.28 -25.27
N GLY A 613 -21.90 -16.56 -26.56
CA GLY A 613 -22.96 -16.44 -27.58
C GLY A 613 -23.39 -15.01 -27.92
N ALA A 614 -22.63 -13.98 -27.51
CA ALA A 614 -22.98 -12.57 -27.67
C ALA A 614 -23.31 -12.15 -29.12
N VAL A 615 -22.79 -12.84 -30.13
CA VAL A 615 -23.08 -12.58 -31.56
C VAL A 615 -23.85 -13.70 -32.26
N SER A 616 -24.25 -14.76 -31.54
CA SER A 616 -24.88 -15.95 -32.14
C SER A 616 -26.27 -15.70 -32.74
N GLY A 617 -26.94 -14.61 -32.36
CA GLY A 617 -28.21 -14.17 -32.95
C GLY A 617 -28.08 -13.40 -34.27
N VAL A 618 -26.86 -13.04 -34.70
CA VAL A 618 -26.66 -12.18 -35.89
C VAL A 618 -26.62 -13.02 -37.16
N THR A 619 -27.81 -13.22 -37.75
CA THR A 619 -28.04 -14.04 -38.95
C THR A 619 -28.08 -13.26 -40.27
N GLY A 620 -28.31 -11.94 -40.20
CA GLY A 620 -28.41 -11.03 -41.34
C GLY A 620 -27.15 -10.20 -41.58
N ASP A 621 -27.31 -9.08 -42.29
CA ASP A 621 -26.26 -8.05 -42.42
C ASP A 621 -25.79 -7.56 -41.04
N PHE A 622 -24.55 -7.08 -40.93
CA PHE A 622 -24.01 -6.67 -39.63
C PHE A 622 -22.97 -5.55 -39.71
N THR A 623 -22.71 -4.91 -38.58
CA THR A 623 -21.62 -3.94 -38.42
C THR A 623 -20.88 -4.17 -37.10
N VAL A 624 -19.57 -3.99 -37.08
CA VAL A 624 -18.77 -3.82 -35.86
C VAL A 624 -18.02 -2.49 -35.97
N SER A 625 -18.12 -1.62 -34.97
CA SER A 625 -17.41 -0.33 -34.93
C SER A 625 -16.80 -0.07 -33.55
N THR A 626 -15.62 0.52 -33.50
CA THR A 626 -14.97 0.93 -32.25
C THR A 626 -13.90 1.99 -32.50
N TRP A 627 -13.71 2.89 -31.55
CA TRP A 627 -12.57 3.81 -31.53
C TRP A 627 -11.34 3.11 -30.93
N VAL A 628 -10.19 3.24 -31.60
CA VAL A 628 -8.92 2.65 -31.16
C VAL A 628 -7.82 3.70 -31.19
N ASN A 629 -7.02 3.74 -30.13
CA ASN A 629 -5.83 4.57 -30.00
C ASN A 629 -4.63 3.66 -29.68
N PRO A 630 -3.85 3.23 -30.69
CA PRO A 630 -2.80 2.23 -30.50
C PRO A 630 -1.51 2.84 -29.94
N ALA A 631 -1.00 2.25 -28.86
CA ALA A 631 0.35 2.49 -28.38
C ALA A 631 1.38 1.67 -29.20
N LYS A 632 0.99 0.50 -29.72
CA LYS A 632 1.78 -0.30 -30.68
C LYS A 632 0.88 -0.97 -31.73
N ASN A 633 1.35 -1.04 -32.98
CA ASN A 633 0.72 -1.78 -34.07
C ASN A 633 1.35 -3.17 -34.26
N SER A 634 1.42 -3.96 -33.17
CA SER A 634 2.03 -5.29 -33.17
C SER A 634 1.34 -6.22 -34.18
N THR A 635 2.13 -6.93 -35.00
CA THR A 635 1.62 -7.89 -35.98
C THR A 635 0.68 -8.91 -35.32
N TRP A 636 -0.48 -9.15 -35.93
CA TRP A 636 -1.55 -10.03 -35.46
C TRP A 636 -2.23 -9.67 -34.13
N SER A 637 -1.89 -8.56 -33.47
CA SER A 637 -2.68 -8.06 -32.34
C SER A 637 -4.14 -7.81 -32.77
N ARG A 638 -5.10 -8.23 -31.94
CA ARG A 638 -6.54 -8.21 -32.28
C ARG A 638 -7.24 -7.07 -31.55
N VAL A 639 -7.97 -6.24 -32.28
CA VAL A 639 -8.94 -5.30 -31.68
C VAL A 639 -10.07 -6.10 -31.05
N PHE A 640 -10.62 -7.07 -31.79
CA PHE A 640 -11.48 -8.11 -31.24
C PHE A 640 -11.24 -9.45 -31.95
N ASP A 641 -11.58 -10.55 -31.28
CA ASP A 641 -11.57 -11.91 -31.79
C ASP A 641 -12.68 -12.72 -31.08
N PHE A 642 -13.73 -13.09 -31.82
CA PHE A 642 -14.94 -13.76 -31.30
C PHE A 642 -15.12 -15.12 -31.98
N GLY A 643 -15.22 -16.21 -31.21
CA GLY A 643 -15.25 -17.57 -31.74
C GLY A 643 -15.47 -18.70 -30.73
N THR A 644 -15.15 -19.92 -31.14
CA THR A 644 -15.16 -21.14 -30.29
C THR A 644 -13.79 -21.81 -30.16
N GLY A 645 -12.79 -21.28 -30.86
CA GLY A 645 -11.41 -21.75 -30.90
C GLY A 645 -10.72 -21.24 -32.17
N THR A 646 -9.56 -21.78 -32.51
CA THR A 646 -8.82 -21.50 -33.76
C THR A 646 -9.47 -22.13 -35.01
N SER A 647 -10.60 -22.82 -34.87
CA SER A 647 -11.36 -23.45 -35.97
C SER A 647 -12.59 -22.64 -36.42
N ALA A 648 -13.12 -21.75 -35.59
CA ALA A 648 -14.24 -20.88 -35.97
C ALA A 648 -14.17 -19.56 -35.19
N TYR A 649 -13.98 -18.46 -35.91
CA TYR A 649 -13.80 -17.13 -35.34
C TYR A 649 -14.13 -16.01 -36.34
N MET A 650 -14.30 -14.80 -35.81
CA MET A 650 -14.21 -13.53 -36.54
C MET A 650 -13.32 -12.53 -35.78
N PHE A 651 -12.41 -11.85 -36.48
CA PHE A 651 -11.50 -10.89 -35.86
C PHE A 651 -11.36 -9.60 -36.66
N LEU A 652 -10.84 -8.56 -35.99
CA LEU A 652 -10.17 -7.41 -36.62
C LEU A 652 -8.75 -7.29 -36.04
N THR A 653 -7.72 -7.27 -36.90
CA THR A 653 -6.33 -6.96 -36.51
C THR A 653 -5.90 -5.61 -37.05
N LEU A 654 -5.11 -4.87 -36.25
CA LEU A 654 -4.48 -3.62 -36.67
C LEU A 654 -3.37 -3.81 -37.70
N ASN A 655 -2.72 -4.99 -37.69
CA ASN A 655 -1.55 -5.24 -38.54
C ASN A 655 -1.42 -6.72 -38.95
N LYS A 656 -1.92 -7.06 -40.15
CA LYS A 656 -1.68 -8.34 -40.84
C LYS A 656 -0.33 -8.39 -41.57
N ASN A 657 0.74 -7.89 -40.95
CA ASN A 657 2.05 -7.52 -41.52
C ASN A 657 2.08 -6.23 -42.37
N THR A 658 0.96 -5.88 -43.02
CA THR A 658 0.89 -4.76 -43.99
C THR A 658 -0.40 -3.94 -43.83
N GLY A 659 -0.81 -3.62 -42.60
CA GLY A 659 -2.03 -2.84 -42.32
C GLY A 659 -3.23 -3.67 -41.83
N LEU A 660 -4.43 -3.10 -41.77
CA LEU A 660 -5.60 -3.74 -41.15
C LEU A 660 -6.13 -4.98 -41.90
N ARG A 661 -6.77 -5.91 -41.17
CA ARG A 661 -7.61 -6.99 -41.72
C ARG A 661 -8.77 -7.36 -40.80
N PHE A 662 -9.98 -7.36 -41.34
CA PHE A 662 -11.10 -8.15 -40.82
C PHE A 662 -11.13 -9.55 -41.45
N ALA A 663 -11.53 -10.57 -40.70
CA ALA A 663 -11.70 -11.93 -41.19
C ALA A 663 -12.83 -12.68 -40.46
N ILE A 664 -13.50 -13.62 -41.15
CA ILE A 664 -14.46 -14.56 -40.55
C ILE A 664 -14.34 -15.96 -41.17
N THR A 665 -14.37 -17.02 -40.34
CA THR A 665 -14.19 -18.42 -40.76
C THR A 665 -14.97 -19.41 -39.88
N THR A 666 -15.29 -20.58 -40.43
CA THR A 666 -15.79 -21.76 -39.69
C THR A 666 -14.91 -22.99 -39.93
N SER A 667 -13.70 -22.79 -40.45
CA SER A 667 -12.73 -23.86 -40.74
C SER A 667 -11.28 -23.45 -40.42
N GLY A 668 -11.12 -22.44 -39.55
CA GLY A 668 -9.82 -21.90 -39.13
C GLY A 668 -9.05 -21.14 -40.21
N ALA A 669 -7.75 -21.00 -39.96
CA ALA A 669 -6.80 -20.29 -40.81
C ALA A 669 -6.71 -20.88 -42.23
N GLY A 670 -6.63 -20.01 -43.24
CA GLY A 670 -6.65 -20.37 -44.66
C GLY A 670 -8.06 -20.53 -45.25
N GLY A 671 -9.10 -20.61 -44.41
CA GLY A 671 -10.51 -20.66 -44.82
C GLY A 671 -11.28 -19.34 -44.63
N GLU A 672 -10.60 -18.24 -44.27
CA GLU A 672 -11.29 -17.01 -43.89
C GLU A 672 -11.77 -16.18 -45.08
N GLN A 673 -12.95 -15.59 -44.93
CA GLN A 673 -13.42 -14.50 -45.78
C GLN A 673 -12.88 -13.19 -45.20
N GLN A 674 -12.02 -12.50 -45.95
CA GLN A 674 -11.19 -11.41 -45.43
C GLN A 674 -11.51 -10.06 -46.09
N ILE A 675 -11.56 -8.99 -45.31
CA ILE A 675 -11.50 -7.61 -45.81
C ILE A 675 -10.13 -7.07 -45.39
N SER A 676 -9.25 -6.80 -46.34
CA SER A 676 -7.87 -6.39 -46.09
C SER A 676 -7.63 -4.96 -46.56
N SER A 677 -6.78 -4.23 -45.82
CA SER A 677 -6.32 -2.89 -46.18
C SER A 677 -4.78 -2.82 -46.18
N THR A 678 -4.22 -1.77 -46.78
CA THR A 678 -2.81 -1.36 -46.59
C THR A 678 -2.67 -0.18 -45.62
N THR A 679 -3.78 0.41 -45.15
CA THR A 679 -3.76 1.47 -44.14
C THR A 679 -3.19 0.96 -42.82
N THR A 680 -2.40 1.80 -42.15
CA THR A 680 -1.87 1.61 -40.80
C THR A 680 -2.42 2.72 -39.92
N LEU A 681 -2.89 2.41 -38.71
CA LEU A 681 -3.38 3.46 -37.80
C LEU A 681 -2.20 4.26 -37.21
N PRO A 682 -2.30 5.59 -37.10
CA PRO A 682 -1.33 6.40 -36.38
C PRO A 682 -1.27 5.99 -34.90
N LEU A 683 -0.07 5.94 -34.32
CA LEU A 683 0.10 5.67 -32.90
C LEU A 683 -0.36 6.87 -32.05
N ASN A 684 -0.78 6.60 -30.82
CA ASN A 684 -1.20 7.59 -29.82
C ASN A 684 -2.31 8.54 -30.31
N THR A 685 -3.08 8.12 -31.32
CA THR A 685 -4.12 8.91 -32.00
C THR A 685 -5.41 8.09 -32.16
N TRP A 686 -6.54 8.63 -31.71
CA TRP A 686 -7.85 8.01 -31.88
C TRP A 686 -8.25 7.90 -33.36
N SER A 687 -8.53 6.67 -33.81
CA SER A 687 -9.11 6.36 -35.12
C SER A 687 -10.34 5.46 -34.96
N LEU A 688 -11.44 5.76 -35.65
CA LEU A 688 -12.59 4.87 -35.69
C LEU A 688 -12.29 3.75 -36.70
N VAL A 689 -12.50 2.49 -36.31
CA VAL A 689 -12.47 1.35 -37.23
C VAL A 689 -13.87 0.74 -37.32
N THR A 690 -14.39 0.61 -38.53
CA THR A 690 -15.75 0.08 -38.77
C THR A 690 -15.74 -0.96 -39.87
N VAL A 691 -16.32 -2.13 -39.60
CA VAL A 691 -16.56 -3.20 -40.57
C VAL A 691 -18.06 -3.32 -40.79
N THR A 692 -18.54 -3.05 -42.02
CA THR A 692 -19.92 -3.33 -42.42
C THR A 692 -19.95 -4.54 -43.37
N VAL A 693 -20.96 -5.39 -43.25
CA VAL A 693 -21.25 -6.44 -44.25
C VAL A 693 -22.71 -6.32 -44.66
N SER A 694 -22.94 -5.92 -45.92
CA SER A 694 -24.29 -5.89 -46.51
C SER A 694 -24.41 -6.82 -47.71
N GLY A 695 -25.38 -7.73 -47.66
CA GLY A 695 -25.48 -8.83 -48.61
C GLY A 695 -24.20 -9.68 -48.57
N THR A 696 -23.45 -9.74 -49.66
CA THR A 696 -22.12 -10.38 -49.69
C THR A 696 -20.96 -9.40 -49.62
N THR A 697 -21.24 -8.09 -49.59
CA THR A 697 -20.22 -7.04 -49.65
C THR A 697 -19.79 -6.62 -48.24
N GLY A 698 -18.58 -7.03 -47.86
CA GLY A 698 -17.87 -6.48 -46.72
C GLY A 698 -17.10 -5.21 -47.09
N THR A 699 -17.15 -4.21 -46.22
CA THR A 699 -16.40 -2.95 -46.33
C THR A 699 -15.75 -2.61 -44.99
N LEU A 700 -14.46 -2.25 -45.02
CA LEU A 700 -13.69 -1.78 -43.87
C LEU A 700 -13.42 -0.27 -44.03
N TYR A 701 -13.75 0.49 -43.01
CA TYR A 701 -13.54 1.93 -42.92
C TYR A 701 -12.49 2.26 -41.85
N VAL A 702 -11.74 3.33 -42.08
CA VAL A 702 -11.00 4.06 -41.04
C VAL A 702 -11.51 5.49 -41.05
N ASN A 703 -12.03 5.93 -39.90
CA ASN A 703 -12.89 7.12 -39.80
C ASN A 703 -14.07 7.00 -40.79
N ASP A 704 -14.26 7.97 -41.67
CA ASP A 704 -15.30 7.99 -42.71
C ASP A 704 -14.83 7.40 -44.07
N GLN A 705 -13.54 7.04 -44.19
CA GLN A 705 -12.94 6.61 -45.46
C GLN A 705 -12.97 5.08 -45.62
N VAL A 706 -13.40 4.61 -46.79
CA VAL A 706 -13.29 3.19 -47.19
C VAL A 706 -11.82 2.84 -47.42
N VAL A 707 -11.30 1.87 -46.68
CA VAL A 707 -9.90 1.40 -46.79
C VAL A 707 -9.75 -0.05 -47.28
N GLY A 708 -10.86 -0.76 -47.49
CA GLY A 708 -10.88 -2.08 -48.11
C GLY A 708 -12.30 -2.61 -48.34
N THR A 709 -12.49 -3.42 -49.38
CA THR A 709 -13.78 -4.05 -49.73
C THR A 709 -13.58 -5.52 -50.13
N ASN A 710 -14.61 -6.35 -49.95
CA ASN A 710 -14.68 -7.71 -50.49
C ASN A 710 -16.15 -8.08 -50.81
N PRO A 711 -16.52 -8.35 -52.08
CA PRO A 711 -17.88 -8.72 -52.48
C PRO A 711 -18.28 -10.18 -52.16
N GLY A 712 -17.41 -10.97 -51.53
CA GLY A 712 -17.58 -12.40 -51.25
C GLY A 712 -17.67 -12.77 -49.76
N VAL A 713 -18.03 -11.84 -48.87
CA VAL A 713 -18.24 -12.10 -47.43
C VAL A 713 -19.66 -12.64 -47.20
N THR A 714 -19.83 -13.95 -47.38
CA THR A 714 -21.12 -14.65 -47.22
C THR A 714 -21.38 -15.16 -45.79
N ARG A 715 -20.34 -15.31 -44.96
CA ARG A 715 -20.47 -15.77 -43.57
C ARG A 715 -21.02 -14.68 -42.65
N ARG A 716 -21.68 -15.11 -41.59
CA ARG A 716 -22.32 -14.29 -40.54
C ARG A 716 -21.86 -14.72 -39.15
N PRO A 717 -21.91 -13.85 -38.12
CA PRO A 717 -21.50 -14.21 -36.77
C PRO A 717 -22.28 -15.42 -36.22
N ALA A 718 -23.57 -15.58 -36.56
CA ALA A 718 -24.35 -16.78 -36.22
C ALA A 718 -23.77 -18.10 -36.78
N ASN A 719 -23.01 -18.07 -37.88
CA ASN A 719 -22.36 -19.28 -38.42
C ASN A 719 -21.21 -19.79 -37.55
N LEU A 720 -20.74 -19.00 -36.58
CA LEU A 720 -19.74 -19.42 -35.59
C LEU A 720 -20.35 -20.29 -34.47
N GLY A 721 -21.68 -20.42 -34.43
CA GLY A 721 -22.41 -21.11 -33.38
C GLY A 721 -22.45 -20.31 -32.07
N ALA A 722 -22.62 -21.01 -30.94
CA ALA A 722 -22.62 -20.43 -29.60
C ALA A 722 -21.17 -20.12 -29.14
N THR A 723 -20.65 -18.96 -29.54
CA THR A 723 -19.24 -18.57 -29.33
C THR A 723 -18.85 -18.58 -27.85
N THR A 724 -17.79 -19.29 -27.51
CA THR A 724 -17.31 -19.50 -26.12
C THR A 724 -16.09 -18.66 -25.75
N GLN A 725 -15.43 -18.06 -26.73
CA GLN A 725 -14.23 -17.25 -26.57
C GLN A 725 -14.45 -15.94 -27.33
N ASN A 726 -14.85 -14.89 -26.61
CA ASN A 726 -15.17 -13.59 -27.21
C ASN A 726 -14.34 -12.52 -26.51
N TRP A 727 -13.35 -11.97 -27.21
CA TRP A 727 -12.41 -11.03 -26.62
C TRP A 727 -12.28 -9.72 -27.40
N ILE A 728 -12.11 -8.63 -26.67
CA ILE A 728 -11.59 -7.35 -27.19
C ILE A 728 -10.16 -7.25 -26.67
N GLY A 729 -9.16 -7.20 -27.55
CA GLY A 729 -7.75 -7.09 -27.19
C GLY A 729 -6.92 -8.38 -27.11
N ARG A 730 -7.51 -9.56 -27.34
CA ARG A 730 -6.83 -10.88 -27.30
C ARG A 730 -7.17 -11.71 -28.55
N SER A 731 -6.26 -12.59 -28.98
CA SER A 731 -6.51 -13.53 -30.08
C SER A 731 -6.89 -14.94 -29.63
N GLN A 732 -7.64 -15.62 -30.50
CA GLN A 732 -7.84 -17.07 -30.48
C GLN A 732 -6.53 -17.86 -30.62
N TYR A 733 -5.49 -17.27 -31.22
CA TYR A 733 -4.15 -17.86 -31.32
C TYR A 733 -3.27 -17.41 -30.15
N GLY A 734 -2.95 -18.32 -29.23
CA GLY A 734 -2.16 -18.01 -28.03
C GLY A 734 -0.71 -17.55 -28.27
N GLY A 735 -0.22 -17.61 -29.51
CA GLY A 735 1.09 -17.06 -29.91
C GLY A 735 1.03 -15.63 -30.47
N ASP A 736 -0.16 -15.08 -30.69
CA ASP A 736 -0.33 -13.69 -31.13
C ASP A 736 -0.23 -12.73 -29.92
N PRO A 737 0.33 -11.52 -30.09
CA PRO A 737 0.41 -10.53 -29.03
C PRO A 737 -0.97 -9.97 -28.66
N TYR A 738 -1.15 -9.61 -27.39
CA TYR A 738 -2.29 -8.82 -26.93
C TYR A 738 -2.25 -7.40 -27.52
N LEU A 739 -3.39 -6.73 -27.51
CA LEU A 739 -3.52 -5.36 -28.02
C LEU A 739 -2.90 -4.35 -27.04
N ALA A 740 -1.96 -3.54 -27.53
CA ALA A 740 -1.42 -2.38 -26.85
C ALA A 740 -2.13 -1.10 -27.34
N ALA A 741 -3.32 -0.82 -26.83
CA ALA A 741 -4.15 0.30 -27.27
C ALA A 741 -5.18 0.71 -26.22
N ALA A 742 -5.62 1.96 -26.24
CA ALA A 742 -6.91 2.32 -25.64
C ALA A 742 -8.05 2.02 -26.64
N VAL A 743 -9.16 1.49 -26.13
CA VAL A 743 -10.36 1.08 -26.90
C VAL A 743 -11.59 1.73 -26.30
N ASP A 744 -12.46 2.24 -27.16
CA ASP A 744 -13.62 3.06 -26.81
C ASP A 744 -14.82 2.75 -27.75
N ASP A 745 -16.03 2.96 -27.24
CA ASP A 745 -17.33 2.85 -27.92
C ASP A 745 -17.43 1.61 -28.84
N PHE A 746 -17.24 0.43 -28.25
CA PHE A 746 -17.30 -0.84 -28.98
C PHE A 746 -18.76 -1.25 -29.22
N ASN A 747 -19.16 -1.29 -30.48
CA ASN A 747 -20.54 -1.55 -30.89
C ASN A 747 -20.62 -2.71 -31.88
N VAL A 748 -21.66 -3.54 -31.73
CA VAL A 748 -22.09 -4.52 -32.73
C VAL A 748 -23.54 -4.26 -33.11
N TYR A 749 -23.82 -4.24 -34.40
CA TYR A 749 -25.14 -4.00 -34.98
C TYR A 749 -25.64 -5.23 -35.74
N GLY A 750 -26.93 -5.55 -35.61
CA GLY A 750 -27.66 -6.57 -36.38
C GLY A 750 -28.04 -6.13 -37.79
N ARG A 751 -27.37 -5.11 -38.33
CA ARG A 751 -27.54 -4.54 -39.66
C ARG A 751 -26.24 -3.92 -40.17
N ALA A 752 -26.14 -3.71 -41.49
CA ALA A 752 -25.12 -2.84 -42.06
C ALA A 752 -25.44 -1.36 -41.78
N LEU A 753 -24.44 -0.58 -41.36
CA LEU A 753 -24.51 0.88 -41.34
C LEU A 753 -24.27 1.45 -42.74
N THR A 754 -24.97 2.53 -43.06
CA THR A 754 -24.73 3.34 -44.26
C THR A 754 -23.46 4.19 -44.12
N ALA A 755 -22.85 4.60 -45.23
CA ALA A 755 -21.68 5.48 -45.20
C ALA A 755 -21.92 6.80 -44.45
N SER A 756 -23.15 7.33 -44.49
CA SER A 756 -23.56 8.50 -43.70
C SER A 756 -23.60 8.25 -42.19
N GLU A 757 -24.00 7.05 -41.75
CA GLU A 757 -23.95 6.67 -40.33
C GLU A 757 -22.50 6.46 -39.87
N VAL A 758 -21.65 5.84 -40.70
CA VAL A 758 -20.21 5.70 -40.40
C VAL A 758 -19.54 7.08 -40.29
N ALA A 759 -19.87 8.02 -41.18
CA ALA A 759 -19.38 9.40 -41.10
C ALA A 759 -19.86 10.14 -39.84
N ALA A 760 -21.10 9.89 -39.39
CA ALA A 760 -21.61 10.46 -38.13
C ALA A 760 -20.85 9.91 -36.91
N LEU A 761 -20.57 8.60 -36.86
CA LEU A 761 -19.72 8.01 -35.82
C LEU A 761 -18.31 8.63 -35.84
N ALA A 762 -17.71 8.77 -37.02
CA ALA A 762 -16.38 9.37 -37.18
C ALA A 762 -16.33 10.85 -36.75
N ALA A 763 -17.44 11.58 -36.87
CA ALA A 763 -17.61 12.94 -36.36
C ALA A 763 -17.78 13.02 -34.82
N GLY A 764 -17.81 11.88 -34.11
CA GLY A 764 -17.94 11.82 -32.65
C GLY A 764 -19.38 11.59 -32.16
N GLN A 765 -20.30 11.15 -33.02
CA GLN A 765 -21.57 10.60 -32.53
C GLN A 765 -21.30 9.26 -31.83
N ALA A 766 -21.83 9.08 -30.62
CA ALA A 766 -21.78 7.80 -29.93
C ALA A 766 -22.53 6.70 -30.70
N GLY A 767 -21.98 5.49 -30.67
CA GLY A 767 -22.59 4.30 -31.24
C GLY A 767 -23.91 3.94 -30.57
N ALA A 768 -24.70 3.15 -31.29
CA ALA A 768 -26.03 2.69 -30.89
C ALA A 768 -26.22 1.22 -31.31
N GLY A 769 -25.23 0.37 -31.02
CA GLY A 769 -25.27 -1.06 -31.30
C GLY A 769 -26.45 -1.73 -30.61
N ASP A 770 -27.26 -2.46 -31.38
CA ASP A 770 -28.44 -3.21 -30.92
C ASP A 770 -28.13 -4.66 -30.54
N VAL A 771 -26.90 -5.13 -30.79
CA VAL A 771 -26.41 -6.47 -30.40
C VAL A 771 -25.45 -6.38 -29.22
N LEU A 772 -24.54 -5.41 -29.22
CA LEU A 772 -23.61 -5.09 -28.13
C LEU A 772 -23.29 -3.59 -28.16
N ARG A 773 -23.13 -2.97 -26.99
CA ARG A 773 -22.61 -1.61 -26.87
C ARG A 773 -21.85 -1.43 -25.56
N TYR A 774 -20.54 -1.24 -25.65
CA TYR A 774 -19.66 -0.97 -24.52
C TYR A 774 -19.04 0.42 -24.67
N THR A 775 -19.44 1.37 -23.82
CA THR A 775 -18.87 2.73 -23.83
C THR A 775 -17.63 2.85 -22.95
N PHE A 776 -17.40 1.91 -22.02
CA PHE A 776 -16.29 1.92 -21.07
C PHE A 776 -16.25 3.11 -20.08
N ASP A 777 -17.37 3.83 -19.93
CA ASP A 777 -17.52 5.03 -19.09
C ASP A 777 -17.45 4.79 -17.56
N GLU A 778 -17.31 3.54 -17.10
CA GLU A 778 -17.29 3.20 -15.68
C GLU A 778 -16.18 3.94 -14.91
N ASN A 779 -16.36 4.12 -13.60
CA ASN A 779 -15.40 4.85 -12.77
C ASN A 779 -14.11 4.07 -12.45
N GLY A 780 -14.06 2.78 -12.80
CA GLY A 780 -12.92 1.89 -12.59
C GLY A 780 -13.36 0.43 -12.59
N GLY A 781 -12.45 -0.46 -12.17
CA GLY A 781 -12.73 -1.88 -11.97
C GLY A 781 -12.92 -2.70 -13.26
N THR A 782 -13.37 -3.94 -13.05
CA THR A 782 -13.44 -4.98 -14.08
C THR A 782 -14.73 -4.99 -14.87
N ALA A 783 -15.84 -4.45 -14.34
CA ALA A 783 -17.12 -4.44 -15.04
C ALA A 783 -17.06 -3.61 -16.33
N VAL A 784 -17.73 -4.08 -17.38
CA VAL A 784 -17.99 -3.36 -18.63
C VAL A 784 -19.48 -3.53 -18.97
N ALA A 785 -20.28 -2.48 -18.81
CA ALA A 785 -21.73 -2.54 -18.92
C ALA A 785 -22.21 -2.57 -20.38
N ASP A 786 -23.14 -3.48 -20.69
CA ASP A 786 -23.79 -3.55 -22.01
C ASP A 786 -24.93 -2.53 -22.12
N SER A 787 -24.63 -1.40 -22.75
CA SER A 787 -25.56 -0.31 -23.01
C SER A 787 -26.46 -0.53 -24.23
N SER A 788 -26.49 -1.74 -24.81
CA SER A 788 -27.44 -2.10 -25.88
C SER A 788 -28.82 -2.50 -25.34
N GLY A 789 -28.91 -2.79 -24.02
CA GLY A 789 -30.13 -3.29 -23.38
C GLY A 789 -30.28 -4.82 -23.40
N ASN A 790 -29.32 -5.56 -23.96
CA ASN A 790 -29.32 -7.03 -23.99
C ASN A 790 -28.74 -7.67 -22.71
N GLY A 791 -28.22 -6.88 -21.77
CA GLY A 791 -27.66 -7.37 -20.50
C GLY A 791 -26.35 -8.15 -20.62
N ARG A 792 -25.65 -8.04 -21.76
CA ARG A 792 -24.42 -8.79 -22.08
C ARG A 792 -23.17 -8.15 -21.48
N ASN A 793 -23.24 -7.83 -20.18
CA ASN A 793 -22.14 -7.22 -19.45
C ASN A 793 -20.85 -8.04 -19.60
N ALA A 794 -19.78 -7.37 -19.98
CA ALA A 794 -18.46 -7.96 -20.18
C ALA A 794 -17.55 -7.69 -18.96
N THR A 795 -16.43 -8.40 -18.91
CA THR A 795 -15.46 -8.28 -17.82
C THR A 795 -14.08 -7.98 -18.40
N LEU A 796 -13.46 -6.89 -17.98
CA LEU A 796 -12.07 -6.58 -18.22
C LEU A 796 -11.19 -7.52 -17.40
N VAL A 797 -10.49 -8.41 -18.09
CA VAL A 797 -9.59 -9.41 -17.54
C VAL A 797 -8.15 -8.92 -17.66
N ALA A 798 -7.41 -9.06 -16.56
CA ALA A 798 -5.97 -9.19 -16.60
C ALA A 798 -5.65 -10.63 -16.18
N SER A 799 -5.00 -11.42 -17.04
CA SER A 799 -4.41 -12.68 -16.54
C SER A 799 -3.34 -12.31 -15.51
N PRO A 800 -3.26 -12.98 -14.35
CA PRO A 800 -2.19 -12.69 -13.39
C PRO A 800 -0.84 -12.79 -14.10
N ALA A 801 -0.02 -11.75 -13.98
CA ALA A 801 1.38 -11.86 -14.32
C ALA A 801 2.00 -12.96 -13.43
N PRO A 802 3.05 -13.68 -13.87
CA PRO A 802 3.88 -14.39 -12.91
C PRO A 802 4.32 -13.40 -11.83
N ALA A 803 4.15 -13.77 -10.56
CA ALA A 803 4.30 -12.86 -9.43
C ALA A 803 5.64 -12.10 -9.51
N THR A 804 5.54 -10.78 -9.68
CA THR A 804 6.67 -9.86 -9.67
C THR A 804 7.14 -9.68 -8.23
N SER A 805 8.02 -10.57 -7.76
CA SER A 805 8.72 -10.40 -6.48
C SER A 805 9.43 -9.05 -6.42
N ASP A 806 9.67 -8.51 -5.21
CA ASP A 806 10.49 -7.30 -4.97
C ASP A 806 11.79 -7.26 -5.81
N ALA A 807 12.44 -8.41 -5.97
CA ALA A 807 13.65 -8.59 -6.78
C ALA A 807 13.49 -8.32 -8.30
N SER A 808 12.27 -8.08 -8.78
CA SER A 808 11.97 -7.77 -10.19
C SER A 808 11.79 -6.28 -10.48
N VAL A 809 11.55 -5.45 -9.44
CA VAL A 809 11.63 -3.98 -9.51
C VAL A 809 12.44 -3.41 -8.33
N PRO A 810 13.72 -3.84 -8.17
CA PRO A 810 14.55 -3.45 -7.03
C PRO A 810 14.87 -1.95 -6.97
N ASP A 811 14.52 -1.16 -7.99
CA ASP A 811 14.73 0.29 -8.02
C ASP A 811 13.63 1.07 -7.28
N HIS A 812 12.52 0.42 -6.92
CA HIS A 812 11.49 0.98 -6.02
C HIS A 812 11.94 1.00 -4.55
N PHE A 813 13.00 0.26 -4.21
CA PHE A 813 13.47 0.07 -2.84
C PHE A 813 14.75 0.84 -2.53
N TRP A 814 14.82 1.34 -1.30
CA TRP A 814 15.87 2.20 -0.81
C TRP A 814 16.35 1.74 0.56
N THR A 815 17.66 1.76 0.77
CA THR A 815 18.28 1.62 2.08
C THR A 815 18.41 3.00 2.71
N LEU A 816 18.01 3.11 3.99
CA LEU A 816 18.10 4.34 4.78
C LEU A 816 19.24 4.15 5.78
N ALA A 817 20.46 4.56 5.41
CA ALA A 817 21.62 4.49 6.29
C ALA A 817 21.74 5.78 7.10
N PRO A 818 21.54 5.77 8.44
CA PRO A 818 21.64 6.98 9.25
C PRO A 818 23.07 7.51 9.28
N TYR A 819 23.20 8.82 9.34
CA TYR A 819 24.42 9.50 9.78
C TYR A 819 24.39 9.59 11.32
N LEU A 820 25.52 9.35 11.96
CA LEU A 820 25.71 9.77 13.37
C LEU A 820 25.51 11.28 13.47
N THR A 821 24.98 11.77 14.58
CA THR A 821 24.81 13.22 14.80
C THR A 821 25.67 13.67 15.98
N ILE A 822 26.37 14.78 15.85
CA ILE A 822 27.02 15.42 17.01
C ILE A 822 25.94 16.27 17.70
N LYS A 823 25.60 15.91 18.94
CA LYS A 823 24.56 16.59 19.74
C LYS A 823 25.13 17.73 20.55
N HIS A 824 26.33 17.55 21.10
CA HIS A 824 26.98 18.51 21.99
C HIS A 824 28.51 18.34 21.97
N VAL A 825 29.21 19.43 22.24
CA VAL A 825 30.67 19.51 22.39
C VAL A 825 30.91 20.38 23.63
N SER A 826 31.74 19.95 24.57
CA SER A 826 31.89 20.63 25.87
C SER A 826 32.52 22.03 25.83
N VAL A 827 32.93 22.52 24.65
CA VAL A 827 33.56 23.83 24.46
C VAL A 827 32.86 24.63 23.36
N THR A 828 32.69 25.93 23.59
CA THR A 828 32.11 26.88 22.63
C THR A 828 33.17 27.44 21.68
N ASP A 829 32.77 27.74 20.44
CA ASP A 829 33.64 28.37 19.44
C ASP A 829 34.25 29.69 19.95
N GLY A 830 35.57 29.82 19.80
CA GLY A 830 36.37 30.96 20.26
C GLY A 830 36.78 30.93 21.74
N ALA A 831 36.46 29.88 22.50
CA ALA A 831 36.80 29.82 23.93
C ALA A 831 38.31 29.78 24.21
N SER A 832 38.76 30.54 25.21
CA SER A 832 40.13 30.49 25.72
C SER A 832 40.32 29.33 26.72
N VAL A 833 41.37 28.54 26.54
CA VAL A 833 41.71 27.35 27.35
C VAL A 833 43.17 27.36 27.79
N SER A 834 43.46 26.73 28.94
CA SER A 834 44.81 26.62 29.49
C SER A 834 44.95 25.41 30.44
N GLY A 835 46.19 24.99 30.72
CA GLY A 835 46.46 23.83 31.56
C GLY A 835 46.15 22.50 30.84
N THR A 836 45.32 21.64 31.46
CA THR A 836 44.95 20.33 30.90
C THR A 836 43.42 20.16 30.77
N PRO A 837 42.75 20.85 29.83
CA PRO A 837 41.31 20.64 29.56
C PRO A 837 41.00 19.24 29.01
N THR A 838 39.78 18.78 29.31
CA THR A 838 39.11 17.64 28.65
C THR A 838 37.97 18.16 27.78
N PHE A 839 37.95 17.75 26.52
CA PHE A 839 36.90 18.07 25.55
C PHE A 839 36.05 16.83 25.31
N THR A 840 34.80 16.82 25.75
CA THR A 840 33.87 15.70 25.52
C THR A 840 32.94 16.02 24.36
N VAL A 841 32.54 14.98 23.63
CA VAL A 841 31.54 15.05 22.55
C VAL A 841 30.42 14.07 22.88
N ASP A 842 29.18 14.51 22.74
CA ASP A 842 28.00 13.65 22.85
C ASP A 842 27.43 13.40 21.45
N LEU A 843 27.32 12.13 21.06
CA LEU A 843 26.71 11.71 19.82
C LEU A 843 25.24 11.30 20.00
N GLY A 844 24.47 11.42 18.92
CA GLY A 844 23.13 10.88 18.79
C GLY A 844 23.05 9.86 17.66
N GLY A 845 22.39 8.75 17.95
CA GLY A 845 22.36 7.51 17.18
C GLY A 845 22.43 6.33 18.16
N GLU A 846 22.44 5.10 17.65
CA GLU A 846 22.66 3.92 18.48
C GLU A 846 24.17 3.68 18.71
N ALA A 847 24.54 3.20 19.89
CA ALA A 847 25.95 2.94 20.21
C ALA A 847 26.56 1.82 19.34
N SER A 848 25.73 0.91 18.80
CA SER A 848 26.12 -0.11 17.81
C SER A 848 26.57 0.46 16.48
N ASP A 849 26.19 1.70 16.18
CA ASP A 849 26.37 2.32 14.88
C ASP A 849 27.67 3.13 14.84
N VAL A 850 28.35 3.33 15.97
CA VAL A 850 29.66 4.01 16.04
C VAL A 850 30.79 3.03 15.76
N ALA A 851 31.65 3.36 14.79
CA ALA A 851 32.90 2.65 14.55
C ALA A 851 34.05 3.22 15.39
N HIS A 852 34.18 4.55 15.39
CA HIS A 852 35.13 5.34 16.19
C HIS A 852 34.80 6.82 16.04
N THR A 853 35.23 7.65 16.99
CA THR A 853 35.19 9.11 16.85
C THR A 853 36.57 9.69 17.09
N THR A 854 37.09 10.42 16.10
CA THR A 854 38.35 11.15 16.27
C THR A 854 38.06 12.57 16.74
N ILE A 855 38.57 12.95 17.91
CA ILE A 855 38.63 14.34 18.36
C ILE A 855 40.10 14.77 18.27
N ALA A 856 40.43 15.65 17.33
CA ALA A 856 41.81 16.06 17.02
C ALA A 856 42.04 17.54 17.30
N LEU A 857 43.16 17.87 17.96
CA LEU A 857 43.67 19.23 18.08
C LEU A 857 44.45 19.59 16.81
N VAL A 858 44.02 20.63 16.11
CA VAL A 858 44.53 21.06 14.81
C VAL A 858 45.05 22.50 14.89
N ARG A 859 46.18 22.78 14.23
CA ARG A 859 46.68 24.14 13.99
C ARG A 859 47.18 24.25 12.56
N ASP A 860 46.84 25.35 11.88
CA ASP A 860 47.28 25.65 10.50
C ASP A 860 47.00 24.48 9.50
N GLY A 861 45.90 23.74 9.72
CA GLY A 861 45.49 22.58 8.93
C GLY A 861 46.19 21.25 9.29
N VAL A 862 47.09 21.24 10.26
CA VAL A 862 47.84 20.04 10.70
C VAL A 862 47.33 19.56 12.05
N ALA A 863 46.95 18.28 12.13
CA ALA A 863 46.59 17.62 13.39
C ALA A 863 47.85 17.36 14.24
N LEU A 864 47.82 17.81 15.49
CA LEU A 864 48.94 17.77 16.43
C LEU A 864 48.82 16.63 17.44
N THR A 865 47.60 16.32 17.87
CA THR A 865 47.24 15.15 18.68
C THR A 865 45.75 14.85 18.51
N ASP A 866 45.32 13.67 18.94
CA ASP A 866 43.93 13.25 18.97
C ASP A 866 43.66 12.30 20.15
N ASN A 867 42.40 11.92 20.36
CA ASN A 867 41.97 11.07 21.47
C ASN A 867 42.53 9.64 21.43
N THR A 868 43.14 9.20 20.33
CA THR A 868 43.86 7.91 20.26
C THR A 868 45.33 8.03 20.70
N LYS A 869 45.87 9.26 20.75
CA LYS A 869 47.29 9.56 21.03
C LYS A 869 47.52 10.29 22.34
N ALA A 870 46.57 11.12 22.76
CA ALA A 870 46.71 11.99 23.93
C ALA A 870 46.43 11.21 25.24
N PRO A 871 47.38 11.18 26.21
CA PRO A 871 47.21 10.40 27.43
C PRO A 871 45.97 10.79 28.24
N GLY A 872 45.16 9.80 28.59
CA GLY A 872 43.93 9.97 29.39
C GLY A 872 42.67 10.28 28.58
N SER A 873 42.74 10.25 27.25
CA SER A 873 41.61 10.40 26.32
C SER A 873 41.01 9.04 25.94
N HIS A 874 39.73 9.01 25.55
CA HIS A 874 39.03 7.79 25.18
C HIS A 874 38.16 7.93 23.91
N ASP A 875 37.79 6.79 23.33
CA ASP A 875 36.88 6.67 22.19
C ASP A 875 35.64 5.86 22.62
N ASP A 876 34.93 6.41 23.61
CA ASP A 876 33.86 5.71 24.35
C ASP A 876 32.50 5.77 23.63
N GLY A 877 32.51 5.36 22.35
CA GLY A 877 31.30 5.19 21.52
C GLY A 877 30.52 6.49 21.33
N LEU A 878 29.41 6.65 22.07
CA LEU A 878 28.59 7.87 22.00
C LEU A 878 29.16 9.04 22.82
N HIS A 879 30.13 8.81 23.71
CA HIS A 879 30.70 9.83 24.62
C HIS A 879 32.24 9.91 24.59
N PRO A 880 32.90 10.03 23.43
CA PRO A 880 34.35 10.15 23.31
C PRO A 880 34.88 11.47 23.91
N ASP A 881 36.15 11.45 24.36
CA ASP A 881 36.80 12.61 24.96
C ASP A 881 38.26 12.80 24.52
N LEU A 882 38.72 14.06 24.50
CA LEU A 882 40.12 14.43 24.27
C LEU A 882 40.66 15.24 25.45
N VAL A 883 41.70 14.72 26.10
CA VAL A 883 42.50 15.42 27.11
C VAL A 883 43.72 16.08 26.44
N VAL A 884 43.89 17.39 26.60
CA VAL A 884 45.02 18.13 25.99
C VAL A 884 45.85 18.82 27.06
N ASP A 885 47.12 18.47 27.23
CA ASP A 885 48.09 19.36 27.91
C ASP A 885 48.40 20.54 26.99
N THR A 886 47.69 21.65 27.19
CA THR A 886 47.87 22.85 26.39
C THR A 886 49.23 23.52 26.62
N THR A 887 49.96 23.19 27.69
CA THR A 887 51.28 23.76 27.98
C THR A 887 52.38 23.21 27.05
N ALA A 888 52.12 22.08 26.39
CA ALA A 888 52.98 21.54 25.33
C ALA A 888 52.89 22.33 24.00
N TYR A 889 51.97 23.29 23.89
CA TYR A 889 51.66 24.00 22.65
C TYR A 889 51.79 25.53 22.82
N PRO A 890 52.30 26.26 21.81
CA PRO A 890 52.43 27.72 21.91
C PRO A 890 51.07 28.43 21.84
N ASN A 891 50.86 29.45 22.70
CA ASN A 891 49.62 30.23 22.73
C ASN A 891 49.20 30.73 21.33
N GLY A 892 47.89 30.82 21.09
CA GLY A 892 47.29 31.21 19.81
C GLY A 892 46.01 30.46 19.49
N THR A 893 45.50 30.62 18.28
CA THR A 893 44.27 29.95 17.81
C THR A 893 44.53 28.53 17.33
N TYR A 894 43.63 27.62 17.70
CA TYR A 894 43.59 26.22 17.35
C TYR A 894 42.16 25.84 16.94
N GLN A 895 42.00 24.63 16.41
CA GLN A 895 40.71 24.02 16.16
C GLN A 895 40.65 22.63 16.79
N LEU A 896 39.50 22.27 17.35
CA LEU A 896 39.11 20.89 17.55
C LEU A 896 38.36 20.43 16.30
N ARG A 897 38.88 19.42 15.62
CA ARG A 897 38.16 18.72 14.56
C ARG A 897 37.60 17.42 15.14
N ILE A 898 36.30 17.21 14.97
CA ILE A 898 35.56 16.05 15.46
C ILE A 898 35.06 15.30 14.23
N ASP A 899 35.52 14.07 14.05
CA ASP A 899 35.12 13.17 12.96
C ASP A 899 34.46 11.93 13.58
N ALA A 900 33.12 11.92 13.65
CA ALA A 900 32.33 10.81 14.19
C ALA A 900 32.02 9.81 13.07
N VAL A 901 32.63 8.62 13.11
CA VAL A 901 32.58 7.62 12.04
C VAL A 901 31.66 6.46 12.42
N GLY A 902 30.69 6.15 11.57
CA GLY A 902 29.78 5.03 11.75
C GLY A 902 30.34 3.69 11.26
N THR A 903 29.78 2.58 11.75
CA THR A 903 30.09 1.20 11.29
C THR A 903 29.76 0.97 9.81
N ASN A 904 28.89 1.81 9.25
CA ASN A 904 28.58 1.90 7.82
C ASN A 904 29.63 2.70 6.99
N GLY A 905 30.71 3.18 7.63
CA GLY A 905 31.81 3.93 7.00
C GLY A 905 31.50 5.40 6.68
N LEU A 906 30.38 5.96 7.16
CA LEU A 906 30.04 7.37 7.01
C LEU A 906 30.59 8.22 8.17
N THR A 907 31.04 9.44 7.86
CA THR A 907 31.56 10.40 8.85
C THR A 907 30.66 11.62 8.97
N THR A 908 30.39 12.03 10.21
CA THR A 908 29.85 13.35 10.55
C THR A 908 30.95 14.20 11.17
N GLU A 909 31.26 15.32 10.52
CA GLU A 909 32.35 16.22 10.91
C GLU A 909 31.82 17.51 11.57
N GLN A 910 32.51 17.99 12.61
CA GLN A 910 32.33 19.32 13.18
C GLN A 910 33.69 19.92 13.57
N THR A 911 33.84 21.23 13.38
CA THR A 911 35.03 21.97 13.82
C THR A 911 34.63 23.05 14.83
N VAL A 912 35.39 23.18 15.92
CA VAL A 912 35.22 24.24 16.94
C VAL A 912 36.55 24.94 17.14
N SER A 913 36.59 26.26 17.00
CA SER A 913 37.81 27.05 17.25
C SER A 913 38.02 27.24 18.75
N ILE A 914 39.27 27.18 19.20
CA ILE A 914 39.67 27.49 20.58
C ILE A 914 40.92 28.35 20.57
N VAL A 915 41.18 29.07 21.66
CA VAL A 915 42.41 29.84 21.87
C VAL A 915 43.18 29.22 23.03
N ILE A 916 44.37 28.68 22.77
CA ILE A 916 45.28 28.30 23.84
C ILE A 916 45.92 29.57 24.39
N ASP A 917 45.68 29.86 25.67
CA ASP A 917 46.26 31.01 26.37
C ASP A 917 46.79 30.61 27.75
N ASN A 918 47.94 29.93 27.75
CA ASN A 918 48.62 29.53 28.98
C ASN A 918 49.27 30.72 29.69
N PRO A 919 49.11 30.85 31.02
CA PRO A 919 49.96 31.70 31.84
C PRO A 919 51.44 31.31 31.76
N PRO A 920 52.38 32.24 31.98
CA PRO A 920 53.82 31.97 31.90
C PRO A 920 54.27 30.82 32.80
N ALA A 921 55.28 30.05 32.36
CA ALA A 921 55.84 28.98 33.18
C ALA A 921 56.39 29.53 34.52
N TRP A 922 56.20 28.79 35.61
CA TRP A 922 56.71 29.18 36.92
C TRP A 922 58.25 29.22 36.92
N ALA A 923 58.83 30.29 37.44
CA ALA A 923 60.26 30.52 37.51
C ALA A 923 60.71 30.93 38.92
N ALA A 924 61.66 30.17 39.48
CA ALA A 924 62.19 30.36 40.83
C ALA A 924 62.72 31.77 41.13
N SER A 925 63.27 32.45 40.13
CA SER A 925 63.85 33.79 40.24
C SER A 925 62.82 34.92 40.29
N THR A 926 61.62 34.70 39.74
CA THR A 926 60.54 35.67 39.58
C THR A 926 59.83 35.96 40.91
N ILE A 927 59.44 37.22 41.10
CA ILE A 927 58.57 37.66 42.20
C ILE A 927 57.14 37.61 41.69
N TYR A 928 56.26 36.97 42.46
CA TYR A 928 54.84 36.85 42.16
C TYR A 928 54.00 37.53 43.24
N HIS A 929 52.95 38.22 42.83
CA HIS A 929 51.96 38.92 43.66
C HIS A 929 50.65 38.12 43.74
N THR A 930 49.76 38.50 44.67
CA THR A 930 48.42 37.88 44.75
C THR A 930 47.68 38.05 43.43
N GLY A 931 47.13 36.97 42.88
CA GLY A 931 46.39 36.96 41.62
C GLY A 931 47.23 36.54 40.41
N ASP A 932 48.56 36.55 40.50
CA ASP A 932 49.42 36.08 39.41
C ASP A 932 49.16 34.60 39.12
N GLN A 933 49.10 34.25 37.83
CA GLN A 933 48.96 32.87 37.38
C GLN A 933 50.23 32.39 36.69
N VAL A 934 50.54 31.10 36.86
CA VAL A 934 51.66 30.42 36.20
C VAL A 934 51.25 29.03 35.76
N THR A 935 51.97 28.48 34.78
CA THR A 935 51.93 27.05 34.47
C THR A 935 53.08 26.31 35.15
N TYR A 936 52.78 25.15 35.76
CA TYR A 936 53.79 24.26 36.35
C TYR A 936 53.27 22.83 36.34
N GLN A 937 54.06 21.91 35.75
CA GLN A 937 53.71 20.49 35.58
C GLN A 937 52.29 20.30 34.97
N GLY A 938 52.07 20.84 33.77
CA GLY A 938 50.82 20.74 33.00
C GLY A 938 49.62 21.53 33.56
N THR A 939 49.68 21.99 34.81
CA THR A 939 48.55 22.66 35.48
C THR A 939 48.77 24.15 35.70
N VAL A 940 47.66 24.91 35.73
CA VAL A 940 47.65 26.33 36.07
C VAL A 940 47.63 26.48 37.59
N TRP A 941 48.44 27.42 38.10
CA TRP A 941 48.54 27.72 39.53
C TRP A 941 48.31 29.20 39.77
N LEU A 942 47.42 29.50 40.71
CA LEU A 942 47.12 30.86 41.17
C LEU A 942 47.93 31.19 42.43
N ASN A 943 48.61 32.34 42.42
CA ASN A 943 49.37 32.81 43.57
C ASN A 943 48.44 33.51 44.58
N SER A 944 48.41 33.02 45.82
CA SER A 944 47.51 33.51 46.87
C SER A 944 48.04 34.74 47.61
N TRP A 945 49.36 34.86 47.69
CA TRP A 945 50.08 35.93 48.38
C TRP A 945 51.49 36.07 47.80
N TYR A 946 52.18 37.16 48.15
CA TYR A 946 53.57 37.41 47.73
C TYR A 946 54.45 36.15 47.83
N SER A 947 55.07 35.76 46.72
CA SER A 947 55.93 34.58 46.68
C SER A 947 57.13 34.76 45.75
N ARG A 948 58.24 34.09 46.10
CA ARG A 948 59.46 33.99 45.30
C ARG A 948 60.16 32.68 45.67
N ASN A 949 60.63 31.93 44.69
CA ASN A 949 61.25 30.61 44.89
C ASN A 949 60.40 29.60 45.71
N GLN A 950 59.09 29.81 45.82
CA GLN A 950 58.16 28.83 46.37
C GLN A 950 57.60 28.02 45.22
N ILE A 951 57.94 26.73 45.16
CA ILE A 951 57.53 25.83 44.08
C ILE A 951 56.03 25.51 44.22
N PRO A 952 55.23 25.55 43.14
CA PRO A 952 53.84 25.08 43.16
C PRO A 952 53.77 23.58 43.50
N GLY A 953 52.74 23.16 44.24
CA GLY A 953 52.58 21.77 44.70
C GLY A 953 52.48 21.58 46.21
N ASN A 954 53.02 22.49 47.03
CA ASN A 954 52.88 22.43 48.48
C ASN A 954 51.42 22.73 48.91
N PRO A 955 50.69 21.81 49.60
CA PRO A 955 49.31 22.04 50.03
C PRO A 955 49.09 23.26 50.93
N TYR A 956 50.16 23.74 51.59
CA TYR A 956 50.13 24.93 52.47
C TYR A 956 50.95 26.11 51.90
N GLY A 957 51.52 25.99 50.69
CA GLY A 957 52.31 27.04 50.04
C GLY A 957 51.47 28.18 49.44
N ALA A 958 52.13 29.16 48.82
CA ALA A 958 51.44 30.29 48.18
C ALA A 958 50.54 29.91 47.00
N TRP A 959 50.86 28.82 46.30
CA TRP A 959 50.19 28.42 45.07
C TRP A 959 48.96 27.54 45.32
N GLN A 960 47.90 27.81 44.57
CA GLN A 960 46.69 26.99 44.48
C GLN A 960 46.62 26.36 43.10
N GLN A 961 46.44 25.04 43.02
CA GLN A 961 46.22 24.36 41.76
C GLN A 961 44.82 24.68 41.23
N ILE A 962 44.73 25.22 40.02
CA ILE A 962 43.48 25.58 39.36
C ILE A 962 43.15 24.48 38.34
N VAL A 963 42.17 23.65 38.70
CA VAL A 963 41.65 22.55 37.87
C VAL A 963 40.13 22.57 37.98
N SER A 964 39.40 22.50 36.88
CA SER A 964 37.94 22.36 36.89
C SER A 964 37.52 21.16 36.06
N THR A 965 36.36 20.59 36.36
CA THR A 965 35.65 19.64 35.51
C THR A 965 35.21 20.32 34.21
N ALA A 966 34.77 19.52 33.22
CA ALA A 966 34.35 20.01 31.91
C ALA A 966 33.19 21.02 31.96
N ASP A 967 32.31 20.95 32.97
CA ASP A 967 31.21 21.92 33.21
C ASP A 967 31.67 23.21 33.92
N GLY A 968 32.97 23.36 34.18
CA GLY A 968 33.57 24.50 34.89
C GLY A 968 33.59 24.37 36.41
N THR A 969 32.97 23.34 37.01
CA THR A 969 32.98 23.15 38.47
C THR A 969 34.42 22.97 38.99
N PRO A 970 34.86 23.72 40.01
CA PRO A 970 36.18 23.54 40.63
C PRO A 970 36.41 22.10 41.10
N VAL A 971 37.55 21.49 40.74
CA VAL A 971 37.99 20.22 41.35
C VAL A 971 38.68 20.51 42.69
N TRP A 972 38.39 19.68 43.70
CA TRP A 972 39.10 19.71 44.97
C TRP A 972 40.55 19.25 44.79
N THR A 973 41.51 20.08 45.21
CA THR A 973 42.93 19.69 45.28
C THR A 973 43.50 20.03 46.66
N PRO A 974 44.54 19.33 47.13
CA PRO A 974 45.20 19.61 48.41
C PRO A 974 45.61 21.08 48.61
N SER A 975 46.01 21.76 47.53
CA SER A 975 46.54 23.12 47.57
C SER A 975 45.50 24.22 47.33
N ARG A 976 44.33 23.91 46.77
CA ARG A 976 43.30 24.90 46.45
C ARG A 976 42.57 25.38 47.70
N ILE A 977 42.25 26.67 47.72
CA ILE A 977 41.49 27.30 48.80
C ILE A 977 40.03 27.36 48.38
N PHE A 978 39.14 26.98 49.29
CA PHE A 978 37.70 27.12 49.14
C PHE A 978 37.14 27.91 50.33
N LEU A 979 36.23 28.83 50.04
CA LEU A 979 35.53 29.67 51.02
C LEU A 979 34.12 29.16 51.28
N THR A 980 33.46 29.71 52.31
CA THR A 980 32.08 29.36 52.66
C THR A 980 31.14 29.51 51.47
N GLY A 981 30.47 28.43 51.07
CA GLY A 981 29.53 28.41 49.96
C GLY A 981 30.10 27.97 48.62
N ASP A 982 31.43 27.93 48.46
CA ASP A 982 32.08 27.43 47.25
C ASP A 982 31.75 25.96 47.00
N ARG A 983 31.69 25.57 45.73
CA ARG A 983 31.48 24.18 45.30
C ARG A 983 32.80 23.56 44.84
N ALA A 984 32.97 22.27 45.15
CA ALA A 984 34.07 21.47 44.65
C ALA A 984 33.59 20.07 44.26
N GLU A 985 34.05 19.55 43.12
CA GLU A 985 33.96 18.13 42.79
C GLU A 985 35.07 17.36 43.54
N TYR A 986 34.71 16.18 44.07
CA TYR A 986 35.65 15.21 44.61
C TYR A 986 35.10 13.79 44.46
N GLN A 987 35.82 12.93 43.73
CA GLN A 987 35.46 11.53 43.47
C GLN A 987 34.08 11.36 42.81
N GLY A 988 33.77 12.21 41.82
CA GLY A 988 32.52 12.20 41.06
C GLY A 988 31.32 12.79 41.79
N VAL A 989 31.53 13.43 42.94
CA VAL A 989 30.46 14.02 43.77
C VAL A 989 30.74 15.48 44.05
N VAL A 990 29.72 16.34 43.87
CA VAL A 990 29.81 17.76 44.20
C VAL A 990 29.55 17.99 45.68
N TYR A 991 30.44 18.74 46.32
CA TYR A 991 30.34 19.18 47.70
C TYR A 991 30.32 20.70 47.76
N GLN A 992 29.68 21.25 48.80
CA GLN A 992 29.73 22.66 49.15
C GLN A 992 30.51 22.84 50.45
N ALA A 993 31.43 23.80 50.46
CA ALA A 993 32.20 24.17 51.63
C ALA A 993 31.30 24.87 52.68
N LYS A 994 31.26 24.33 53.90
CA LYS A 994 30.53 24.88 55.05
C LYS A 994 31.29 26.06 55.69
N TRP A 995 32.60 26.09 55.53
CA TRP A 995 33.53 27.17 55.91
C TRP A 995 34.84 27.02 55.13
N TYR A 996 35.85 27.87 55.40
CA TYR A 996 37.18 27.79 54.79
C TYR A 996 37.73 26.35 54.78
N SER A 997 38.18 25.87 53.63
CA SER A 997 38.76 24.55 53.44
C SER A 997 40.04 24.61 52.61
N ARG A 998 41.09 23.93 53.07
CA ARG A 998 42.34 23.69 52.34
C ARG A 998 42.99 22.41 52.87
N ASN A 999 43.45 21.53 51.99
CA ASN A 999 44.00 20.20 52.32
C ASN A 999 43.14 19.35 53.27
N GLN A 1000 41.81 19.57 53.26
CA GLN A 1000 40.81 18.83 54.02
C GLN A 1000 39.85 18.22 53.01
N ALA A 1001 39.96 16.92 52.75
CA ALA A 1001 39.16 16.25 51.73
C ALA A 1001 37.68 16.13 52.16
N PRO A 1002 36.72 16.15 51.22
CA PRO A 1002 35.35 15.73 51.47
C PRO A 1002 35.28 14.27 51.95
N GLY A 1003 34.37 13.98 52.89
CA GLY A 1003 34.13 12.61 53.39
C GLY A 1003 33.97 12.51 54.92
N ASP A 1004 34.59 13.40 55.69
CA ASP A 1004 34.38 13.49 57.14
C ASP A 1004 33.01 14.16 57.45
N PRO A 1005 32.08 13.51 58.18
CA PRO A 1005 30.81 14.10 58.60
C PRO A 1005 30.96 15.42 59.38
N ASN A 1006 32.03 15.55 60.17
CA ASN A 1006 32.36 16.75 60.94
C ASN A 1006 33.31 17.71 60.19
N GLY A 1007 33.86 17.29 59.04
CA GLY A 1007 34.79 18.07 58.23
C GLY A 1007 34.14 19.29 57.55
N PRO A 1008 34.90 20.08 56.76
CA PRO A 1008 34.42 21.34 56.20
C PRO A 1008 33.41 21.22 55.05
N TRP A 1009 33.06 20.00 54.61
CA TRP A 1009 32.23 19.77 53.43
C TRP A 1009 30.82 19.27 53.79
N LYS A 1010 29.85 19.55 52.92
CA LYS A 1010 28.57 18.84 52.83
C LYS A 1010 28.34 18.43 51.38
N ARG A 1011 27.76 17.25 51.16
CA ARG A 1011 27.32 16.81 49.82
C ARG A 1011 26.17 17.72 49.34
N VAL A 1012 26.14 18.00 48.04
CA VAL A 1012 25.08 18.76 47.36
C VAL A 1012 24.15 17.80 46.62
#